data_AF-A0A1H7STZ5-F1
#
_entry.id   AF-A0A1H7STZ5-F1
#
_cell.length_a   1.000
_cell.length_b   1.000
_cell.length_c   1.000
_cell.angle_alpha   90.00
_cell.angle_beta   90.00
_cell.angle_gamma   90.00
#
_symmetry.space_group_name_H-M   'P 1'
#
loop_
_entity.id
_entity.type
_entity.pdbx_description
1 polymer ?
#
loop_
_entity_poly.entity_id
_entity_poly.type
_entity_poly.pdbx_seq_one_letter_code
_entity_poly.pdbx_strand_id
1 'polypeptide(L)'
;MKKRLLSVFVFLAIFSFNCIGQQQIPIKNVPSPEIAGLGEYGKVPVSLYTGVPDISVPIYELKAGNYSLSLAASYHLASVKPNSQSGCLGLGWNLIAGGYITRSVRGMYDEKCQSNGYAPGYYAHASKLKNISNEQFKAETMHIQSTENDYYELTADEFSFSVCGYSGNFYYAGNGEWNVVSDQDIRVEFNPVDGEGFLSLSEVGKRLDVSRWGASTRNNRFFNKFTLITPDGCRYEFGGINATEYSIPYYARYNSDLIATTWRLSKITTVDKRVIEFSYDTSAIMCDLRYVPQQKVVTNIPCTYSGIQSGRSGMTGYLLFPVNLKTIKTPNEILEFNYYNEYGYGDKFVDSYLAWKDNANYDRQDIDNMNFEDPANQFTLFLGNQIDNTDQATLRQSIKSKLQHKILHCIYVKGKNSKALKTIYFDYARNNRTKLSLITERSGNPDLIPNYVWHPHGFYFLTWYNIPENLTGGRVPEYRFLYNSEKRMPNDYVRPIADSWGYYTGGSVAFAEIPNFSQTYSSLQYTLAEVLTEVIYPTGGKSRFEYELNNYSKVVAPSLMSLTDKSGTAGGLRIRRITNLDNEDNVLGAKQYYYSNTRDRFGKSSGILKSLPVNEMVYTLKDGDKEPDPKNAISLYLKSKGGFFPSVTNLNTPDVGYSCVIEEAFDKDNKSQGYIVRHYSNYNEDIYGNTHYDELAFYSMFEGNSYTMPFSSRSMERGKLLSEEYYDVNDRLRKKVNYRYKEVTPGSFVTADQMVLFFCTDLDNFMLGKVGTLTRTYTHAYLTDSVIETLYPQSGNTAFVIEKAYQYNKYKQLSQIAGRNSDGKSTLTEYVYAATLPEYKWMEEAHILSPVSSKKEQTGGSYLKEVYQYMGPIPYIKQISTDRDGYVHKHYTVQAVDGYGNPIYLHEESTPVVLIWGAEGQRLISRIENATLNQVEEALGMNVKDFSSSDISATNLLKIENIRHKISGTHFYIYKYTNELRLVSETKPNGITVFYKYDFLGRLTENYIMEFKDGDYQKRILNIYDYNYYYGSKIESGEVAIEKGGQL
;
A
#
# COMPACT_ATOMS: atom_id res chain seq x y z
N MET A 1 -49.97 -27.79 -44.12
CA MET A 1 -49.27 -26.49 -43.97
C MET A 1 -49.52 -25.81 -42.60
N LYS A 2 -49.50 -26.55 -41.46
CA LYS A 2 -49.61 -25.96 -40.10
C LYS A 2 -48.65 -26.57 -39.06
N LYS A 3 -47.59 -27.26 -39.50
CA LYS A 3 -46.57 -27.86 -38.60
C LYS A 3 -45.13 -27.41 -38.87
N ARG A 4 -44.89 -26.50 -39.82
CA ARG A 4 -43.54 -25.94 -40.11
C ARG A 4 -43.34 -24.50 -39.64
N LEU A 5 -44.38 -23.80 -39.17
CA LEU A 5 -44.23 -22.47 -38.57
C LEU A 5 -43.94 -22.50 -37.06
N LEU A 6 -44.27 -23.59 -36.36
CA LEU A 6 -44.03 -23.68 -34.90
C LEU A 6 -42.57 -24.06 -34.56
N SER A 7 -41.87 -24.73 -35.47
CA SER A 7 -40.46 -25.12 -35.28
C SER A 7 -39.47 -23.98 -35.55
N VAL A 8 -39.87 -22.94 -36.28
CA VAL A 8 -39.04 -21.73 -36.50
C VAL A 8 -39.21 -20.75 -35.33
N PHE A 9 -40.38 -20.72 -34.68
CA PHE A 9 -40.61 -19.90 -33.48
C PHE A 9 -39.95 -20.48 -32.21
N VAL A 10 -39.75 -21.80 -32.13
CA VAL A 10 -39.08 -22.45 -30.98
C VAL A 10 -37.56 -22.55 -31.17
N PHE A 11 -37.04 -22.55 -32.41
CA PHE A 11 -35.59 -22.44 -32.64
C PHE A 11 -35.05 -21.02 -32.43
N LEU A 12 -35.88 -19.98 -32.54
CA LEU A 12 -35.54 -18.60 -32.18
C LEU A 12 -35.61 -18.33 -30.66
N ALA A 13 -36.19 -19.24 -29.86
CA ALA A 13 -36.35 -19.10 -28.42
C ALA A 13 -35.38 -19.94 -27.57
N ILE A 14 -34.48 -20.72 -28.18
CA ILE A 14 -33.45 -21.54 -27.48
C ILE A 14 -32.02 -21.06 -27.80
N PHE A 15 -31.86 -19.99 -28.59
CA PHE A 15 -30.61 -19.23 -28.57
C PHE A 15 -30.53 -18.49 -27.24
N SER A 16 -29.68 -18.99 -26.36
CA SER A 16 -29.20 -18.27 -25.19
C SER A 16 -28.44 -17.02 -25.65
N PHE A 17 -29.19 -15.98 -26.02
CA PHE A 17 -28.73 -14.60 -26.17
C PHE A 17 -28.38 -14.05 -24.78
N ASN A 18 -27.27 -14.52 -24.21
CA ASN A 18 -26.59 -13.82 -23.11
C ASN A 18 -25.70 -12.72 -23.73
N CYS A 19 -26.28 -11.62 -24.20
CA CYS A 19 -25.60 -10.34 -24.45
C CYS A 19 -26.58 -9.38 -25.10
N ILE A 20 -27.57 -8.86 -24.35
CA ILE A 20 -28.40 -7.76 -24.85
C ILE A 20 -28.61 -6.76 -23.72
N GLY A 21 -27.92 -5.62 -23.88
CA GLY A 21 -27.92 -4.45 -23.01
C GLY A 21 -26.50 -4.07 -22.60
N GLN A 22 -25.85 -3.10 -23.24
CA GLN A 22 -24.83 -2.33 -22.50
C GLN A 22 -24.65 -0.97 -23.13
N GLN A 23 -24.53 0.08 -22.32
CA GLN A 23 -23.29 0.83 -22.26
C GLN A 23 -23.42 1.86 -21.14
N GLN A 24 -22.94 1.46 -19.97
CA GLN A 24 -22.58 2.31 -18.85
C GLN A 24 -21.25 1.72 -18.36
N ILE A 25 -20.15 2.47 -18.38
CA ILE A 25 -18.80 1.96 -18.07
C ILE A 25 -18.81 1.40 -16.64
N PRO A 26 -18.92 0.08 -16.42
CA PRO A 26 -19.06 -0.44 -15.09
C PRO A 26 -17.67 -0.47 -14.46
N ILE A 27 -17.59 -0.04 -13.19
CA ILE A 27 -16.55 -0.56 -12.30
C ILE A 27 -16.61 -2.09 -12.44
N LYS A 28 -15.48 -2.78 -12.63
CA LYS A 28 -15.45 -4.23 -12.90
C LYS A 28 -15.24 -5.04 -11.64
N ASN A 29 -14.46 -4.52 -10.70
CA ASN A 29 -14.23 -5.09 -9.38
C ASN A 29 -14.01 -3.98 -8.34
N VAL A 30 -14.25 -4.30 -7.07
CA VAL A 30 -14.02 -3.39 -5.93
C VAL A 30 -13.25 -4.12 -4.84
N PRO A 31 -12.12 -3.59 -4.35
CA PRO A 31 -11.41 -4.15 -3.21
C PRO A 31 -12.19 -3.92 -1.90
N SER A 32 -11.87 -4.67 -0.84
CA SER A 32 -12.43 -4.39 0.48
C SER A 32 -12.08 -2.99 0.98
N PRO A 33 -12.87 -2.40 1.90
CA PRO A 33 -12.61 -1.04 2.38
C PRO A 33 -11.22 -0.83 2.98
N GLU A 34 -10.66 -1.84 3.65
CA GLU A 34 -9.28 -1.78 4.18
C GLU A 34 -8.25 -1.69 3.05
N ILE A 35 -8.39 -2.51 2.01
CA ILE A 35 -7.48 -2.49 0.84
C ILE A 35 -7.67 -1.23 0.00
N ALA A 36 -8.92 -0.76 -0.15
CA ALA A 36 -9.21 0.50 -0.81
C ALA A 36 -8.53 1.69 -0.11
N GLY A 37 -8.57 1.73 1.23
CA GLY A 37 -7.89 2.72 2.04
C GLY A 37 -6.37 2.69 1.89
N LEU A 38 -5.76 1.49 1.90
CA LEU A 38 -4.33 1.31 1.65
C LEU A 38 -3.93 1.71 0.21
N GLY A 39 -4.79 1.45 -0.78
CA GLY A 39 -4.58 1.85 -2.17
C GLY A 39 -4.52 3.36 -2.38
N GLU A 40 -5.12 4.17 -1.49
CA GLU A 40 -5.05 5.64 -1.59
C GLU A 40 -3.62 6.17 -1.40
N TYR A 41 -2.73 5.47 -0.68
CA TYR A 41 -1.33 5.86 -0.53
C TYR A 41 -0.53 5.77 -1.83
N GLY A 42 -0.92 4.87 -2.74
CA GLY A 42 -0.34 4.77 -4.08
C GLY A 42 -0.89 5.83 -5.04
N LYS A 43 -2.19 6.14 -4.94
CA LYS A 43 -2.87 7.12 -5.80
C LYS A 43 -2.53 8.56 -5.44
N VAL A 44 -2.50 8.87 -4.15
CA VAL A 44 -2.21 10.18 -3.58
C VAL A 44 -1.09 9.99 -2.54
N PRO A 45 0.18 10.01 -2.95
CA PRO A 45 1.28 9.76 -2.03
C PRO A 45 1.35 10.83 -0.94
N VAL A 46 1.77 10.42 0.26
CA VAL A 46 2.08 11.32 1.38
C VAL A 46 3.31 12.16 1.00
N SER A 47 3.09 13.43 0.70
CA SER A 47 4.13 14.33 0.22
C SER A 47 3.63 15.78 0.26
N LEU A 48 4.56 16.74 0.35
CA LEU A 48 4.22 18.14 0.13
C LEU A 48 3.72 18.40 -1.31
N TYR A 49 4.13 17.59 -2.30
CA TYR A 49 3.62 17.65 -3.68
C TYR A 49 2.11 17.46 -3.78
N THR A 50 1.52 16.65 -2.89
CA THR A 50 0.06 16.43 -2.80
C THR A 50 -0.58 17.26 -1.68
N GLY A 51 0.23 17.74 -0.74
CA GLY A 51 -0.20 18.43 0.45
C GLY A 51 -0.80 17.50 1.52
N VAL A 52 -0.61 16.18 1.39
CA VAL A 52 -1.04 15.20 2.40
C VAL A 52 0.07 15.04 3.45
N PRO A 53 -0.22 15.26 4.76
CA PRO A 53 0.76 15.08 5.83
C PRO A 53 0.95 13.59 6.20
N ASP A 54 2.14 13.24 6.67
CA ASP A 54 2.40 11.92 7.26
C ASP A 54 1.88 11.89 8.70
N ILE A 55 0.80 11.14 8.92
CA ILE A 55 0.21 10.92 10.25
C ILE A 55 0.23 9.42 10.50
N SER A 56 1.18 8.95 11.30
CA SER A 56 1.36 7.55 11.64
C SER A 56 1.71 7.35 13.12
N VAL A 57 1.25 6.22 13.68
CA VAL A 57 1.51 5.79 15.05
C VAL A 57 2.11 4.38 15.02
N PRO A 58 3.36 4.20 15.47
CA PRO A 58 3.96 2.87 15.56
C PRO A 58 3.25 2.04 16.64
N ILE A 59 2.91 0.80 16.31
CA ILE A 59 2.18 -0.13 17.18
C ILE A 59 3.15 -1.15 17.79
N TYR A 60 3.92 -1.83 16.95
CA TYR A 60 4.82 -2.92 17.36
C TYR A 60 5.87 -3.20 16.27
N GLU A 61 7.05 -3.70 16.63
CA GLU A 61 8.06 -4.15 15.67
C GLU A 61 8.38 -5.63 15.94
N LEU A 62 8.01 -6.51 15.01
CA LEU A 62 8.30 -7.93 15.10
C LEU A 62 9.71 -8.23 14.62
N LYS A 63 10.33 -9.27 15.20
CA LYS A 63 11.68 -9.70 14.81
C LYS A 63 11.74 -11.17 14.42
N ALA A 64 12.36 -11.43 13.27
CA ALA A 64 12.76 -12.75 12.81
C ALA A 64 14.24 -12.69 12.38
N GLY A 65 15.14 -12.97 13.32
CA GLY A 65 16.57 -12.75 13.07
C GLY A 65 16.92 -11.28 12.91
N ASN A 66 17.58 -10.94 11.81
CA ASN A 66 17.92 -9.56 11.45
C ASN A 66 16.78 -8.85 10.70
N TYR A 67 15.72 -9.57 10.33
CA TYR A 67 14.56 -8.98 9.68
C TYR A 67 13.62 -8.37 10.73
N SER A 68 13.15 -7.16 10.44
CA SER A 68 12.17 -6.45 11.26
C SER A 68 10.92 -6.13 10.45
N LEU A 69 9.76 -6.34 11.05
CA LEU A 69 8.47 -5.98 10.48
C LEU A 69 7.76 -5.00 11.41
N SER A 70 7.67 -3.74 10.98
CA SER A 70 6.98 -2.70 11.72
C SER A 70 5.47 -2.72 11.46
N LEU A 71 4.69 -2.67 12.54
CA LEU A 71 3.24 -2.46 12.53
C LEU A 71 2.94 -1.03 12.91
N ALA A 72 2.03 -0.39 12.19
CA ALA A 72 1.62 0.99 12.44
C ALA A 72 0.13 1.21 12.12
N ALA A 73 -0.48 2.17 12.81
CA ALA A 73 -1.73 2.79 12.36
C ALA A 73 -1.35 4.04 11.56
N SER A 74 -1.82 4.16 10.32
CA SER A 74 -1.56 5.34 9.49
C SER A 74 -2.87 5.97 9.03
N TYR A 75 -2.94 7.30 9.03
CA TYR A 75 -4.12 8.06 8.68
C TYR A 75 -3.94 8.77 7.33
N HIS A 76 -4.94 8.68 6.46
CA HIS A 76 -4.89 9.25 5.12
C HIS A 76 -6.14 10.08 4.78
N LEU A 77 -5.94 11.34 4.38
CA LEU A 77 -7.03 12.29 4.12
C LEU A 77 -7.96 11.85 2.99
N ALA A 78 -7.42 11.25 1.92
CA ALA A 78 -8.23 10.80 0.78
C ALA A 78 -9.17 9.62 1.12
N SER A 79 -8.97 8.97 2.27
CA SER A 79 -9.81 7.87 2.76
C SER A 79 -11.03 8.37 3.56
N VAL A 80 -11.19 9.69 3.73
CA VAL A 80 -12.32 10.31 4.45
C VAL A 80 -13.33 10.86 3.45
N LYS A 81 -14.26 10.01 3.01
CA LYS A 81 -15.30 10.32 2.01
C LYS A 81 -16.66 9.78 2.47
N PRO A 82 -17.78 10.40 2.06
CA PRO A 82 -19.12 9.97 2.49
C PRO A 82 -19.46 8.57 2.00
N ASN A 83 -18.93 8.13 0.85
CA ASN A 83 -19.21 6.81 0.30
C ASN A 83 -18.09 5.80 0.58
N SER A 84 -17.05 6.21 1.34
CA SER A 84 -16.00 5.30 1.79
C SER A 84 -16.41 4.63 3.08
N GLN A 85 -16.40 3.30 3.06
CA GLN A 85 -16.48 2.49 4.27
C GLN A 85 -15.15 2.53 5.00
N SER A 86 -15.18 2.43 6.33
CA SER A 86 -13.97 2.32 7.14
C SER A 86 -13.35 0.93 7.02
N GLY A 87 -12.02 0.83 7.13
CA GLY A 87 -11.34 -0.44 7.41
C GLY A 87 -11.45 -0.82 8.89
N CYS A 88 -10.62 -1.78 9.32
CA CYS A 88 -10.66 -2.31 10.69
C CYS A 88 -10.25 -1.31 11.79
N LEU A 89 -9.58 -0.20 11.44
CA LEU A 89 -9.23 0.88 12.36
C LEU A 89 -10.17 2.10 12.29
N GLY A 90 -11.29 2.02 11.58
CA GLY A 90 -12.21 3.14 11.45
C GLY A 90 -11.84 4.11 10.32
N LEU A 91 -12.65 5.15 10.16
CA LEU A 91 -12.57 6.09 9.03
C LEU A 91 -11.22 6.81 8.98
N GLY A 92 -10.59 6.78 7.81
CA GLY A 92 -9.30 7.41 7.54
C GLY A 92 -8.07 6.65 8.03
N TRP A 93 -8.22 5.69 8.95
CA TRP A 93 -7.12 4.91 9.53
C TRP A 93 -6.96 3.55 8.85
N ASN A 94 -5.71 3.18 8.57
CA ASN A 94 -5.33 1.90 7.99
C ASN A 94 -4.29 1.21 8.88
N LEU A 95 -4.43 -0.11 9.03
CA LEU A 95 -3.46 -0.95 9.70
C LEU A 95 -2.36 -1.34 8.70
N ILE A 96 -1.13 -0.90 8.96
CA ILE A 96 0.06 -1.33 8.23
C ILE A 96 0.62 -2.55 8.96
N ALA A 97 0.38 -3.75 8.43
CA ALA A 97 0.77 -5.01 9.07
C ALA A 97 1.12 -6.11 8.04
N GLY A 98 2.05 -5.82 7.12
CA GLY A 98 2.49 -6.75 6.08
C GLY A 98 2.39 -6.13 4.69
N GLY A 99 1.71 -6.83 3.77
CA GLY A 99 1.53 -6.36 2.41
C GLY A 99 0.36 -7.01 1.69
N TYR A 100 0.08 -6.53 0.48
CA TYR A 100 -0.96 -7.04 -0.39
C TYR A 100 -0.59 -6.87 -1.85
N ILE A 101 -1.22 -7.70 -2.70
CA ILE A 101 -1.34 -7.49 -4.15
C ILE A 101 -2.82 -7.25 -4.42
N THR A 102 -3.18 -6.12 -5.01
CA THR A 102 -4.56 -5.80 -5.41
C THR A 102 -4.66 -5.71 -6.93
N ARG A 103 -5.80 -6.14 -7.47
CA ARG A 103 -6.07 -6.12 -8.91
C ARG A 103 -7.03 -5.00 -9.30
N SER A 104 -6.76 -4.36 -10.44
CA SER A 104 -7.72 -3.56 -11.19
C SER A 104 -8.05 -4.26 -12.51
N VAL A 105 -9.32 -4.68 -12.66
CA VAL A 105 -9.77 -5.37 -13.88
C VAL A 105 -10.05 -4.36 -14.98
N ARG A 106 -9.41 -4.53 -16.15
CA ARG A 106 -9.49 -3.58 -17.28
C ARG A 106 -10.37 -4.05 -18.44
N GLY A 107 -10.85 -5.29 -18.40
CA GLY A 107 -11.83 -5.83 -19.33
C GLY A 107 -12.52 -7.04 -18.72
N MET A 108 -12.18 -8.20 -19.23
CA MET A 108 -12.25 -9.47 -18.54
C MET A 108 -11.10 -9.56 -17.54
N TYR A 109 -11.21 -10.50 -16.60
CA TYR A 109 -10.07 -10.84 -15.77
C TYR A 109 -9.15 -11.82 -16.50
N ASP A 110 -7.85 -11.64 -16.32
CA ASP A 110 -6.80 -12.30 -17.09
C ASP A 110 -6.94 -13.82 -17.14
N GLU A 111 -7.23 -14.46 -16.01
CA GLU A 111 -7.22 -15.92 -15.86
C GLU A 111 -8.49 -16.64 -16.34
N LYS A 112 -9.48 -15.92 -16.90
CA LYS A 112 -10.78 -16.51 -17.20
C LYS A 112 -10.68 -17.77 -18.04
N CYS A 113 -11.27 -18.85 -17.51
CA CYS A 113 -11.39 -20.12 -18.20
C CYS A 113 -12.67 -20.83 -17.81
N GLN A 114 -13.47 -21.20 -18.79
CA GLN A 114 -14.70 -21.94 -18.60
C GLN A 114 -14.45 -23.39 -18.20
N SER A 115 -15.48 -24.07 -17.68
CA SER A 115 -15.39 -25.48 -17.27
C SER A 115 -15.10 -26.45 -18.42
N ASN A 116 -15.40 -26.04 -19.67
CA ASN A 116 -15.08 -26.80 -20.90
C ASN A 116 -13.62 -26.59 -21.38
N GLY A 117 -12.81 -25.81 -20.66
CA GLY A 117 -11.40 -25.52 -20.99
C GLY A 117 -11.18 -24.30 -21.90
N TYR A 118 -12.24 -23.67 -22.39
CA TYR A 118 -12.12 -22.45 -23.19
C TYR A 118 -11.67 -21.25 -22.35
N ALA A 119 -10.59 -20.59 -22.77
CA ALA A 119 -9.94 -19.51 -22.02
C ALA A 119 -9.93 -18.20 -22.84
N PRO A 120 -10.93 -17.32 -22.65
CA PRO A 120 -11.01 -16.04 -23.35
C PRO A 120 -10.21 -14.91 -22.68
N GLY A 121 -9.77 -15.10 -21.44
CA GLY A 121 -9.02 -14.07 -20.69
C GLY A 121 -7.60 -13.85 -21.22
N TYR A 122 -7.07 -12.65 -20.97
CA TYR A 122 -5.76 -12.20 -21.46
C TYR A 122 -4.61 -13.19 -21.19
N TYR A 123 -4.62 -13.95 -20.09
CA TYR A 123 -3.58 -14.92 -19.75
C TYR A 123 -3.35 -15.98 -20.84
N ALA A 124 -4.39 -16.35 -21.59
CA ALA A 124 -4.26 -17.31 -22.70
C ALA A 124 -3.80 -16.66 -24.02
N HIS A 125 -3.85 -15.33 -24.12
CA HIS A 125 -3.70 -14.58 -25.38
C HIS A 125 -2.59 -13.52 -25.35
N ALA A 126 -1.93 -13.31 -24.20
CA ALA A 126 -0.91 -12.26 -24.01
C ALA A 126 0.22 -12.27 -25.06
N SER A 127 0.61 -13.44 -25.55
CA SER A 127 1.66 -13.59 -26.58
C SER A 127 1.30 -12.92 -27.91
N LYS A 128 0.00 -12.69 -28.21
CA LYS A 128 -0.48 -12.02 -29.42
C LYS A 128 -0.14 -10.53 -29.46
N LEU A 129 0.01 -9.87 -28.30
CA LEU A 129 0.44 -8.47 -28.26
C LEU A 129 1.93 -8.28 -28.57
N LYS A 130 2.73 -9.36 -28.50
CA LYS A 130 4.16 -9.27 -28.73
C LYS A 130 4.44 -8.92 -30.19
N ASN A 131 4.98 -7.73 -30.43
CA ASN A 131 5.29 -7.18 -31.76
C ASN A 131 4.06 -7.07 -32.70
N ILE A 132 2.86 -6.84 -32.14
CA ILE A 132 1.63 -6.69 -32.93
C ILE A 132 1.67 -5.39 -33.78
N SER A 133 1.25 -5.48 -35.04
CA SER A 133 1.03 -4.30 -35.90
C SER A 133 -0.33 -3.65 -35.60
N ASN A 134 -0.51 -2.40 -36.04
CA ASN A 134 -1.78 -1.68 -35.89
C ASN A 134 -2.94 -2.41 -36.62
N GLU A 135 -2.68 -2.94 -37.81
CA GLU A 135 -3.65 -3.69 -38.62
C GLU A 135 -4.00 -5.03 -37.96
N GLN A 136 -3.01 -5.72 -37.41
CA GLN A 136 -3.22 -6.96 -36.66
C GLN A 136 -4.06 -6.67 -35.41
N PHE A 137 -3.72 -5.67 -34.62
CA PHE A 137 -4.49 -5.31 -33.43
C PHE A 137 -5.93 -4.91 -33.76
N LYS A 138 -6.15 -4.18 -34.85
CA LYS A 138 -7.50 -3.88 -35.35
C LYS A 138 -8.29 -5.15 -35.67
N ALA A 139 -7.66 -6.14 -36.31
CA ALA A 139 -8.29 -7.44 -36.58
C ALA A 139 -8.58 -8.22 -35.29
N GLU A 140 -7.61 -8.33 -34.38
CA GLU A 140 -7.78 -9.01 -33.08
C GLU A 140 -8.89 -8.34 -32.23
N THR A 141 -9.04 -7.02 -32.31
CA THR A 141 -10.10 -6.26 -31.63
C THR A 141 -11.50 -6.66 -32.07
N MET A 142 -11.66 -7.26 -33.26
CA MET A 142 -12.96 -7.77 -33.70
C MET A 142 -13.42 -8.99 -32.90
N HIS A 143 -12.53 -9.67 -32.17
CA HIS A 143 -12.83 -10.87 -31.37
C HIS A 143 -13.29 -10.59 -29.94
N ILE A 144 -13.30 -9.33 -29.47
CA ILE A 144 -13.74 -9.01 -28.08
C ILE A 144 -15.21 -9.31 -27.82
N GLN A 145 -15.96 -9.68 -28.85
CA GLN A 145 -17.32 -10.20 -28.76
C GLN A 145 -17.60 -11.06 -30.00
N SER A 146 -18.03 -12.31 -29.79
CA SER A 146 -18.42 -13.22 -30.88
C SER A 146 -19.57 -14.13 -30.45
N THR A 147 -20.27 -14.69 -31.43
CA THR A 147 -21.32 -15.70 -31.23
C THR A 147 -20.77 -17.14 -31.25
N GLU A 148 -19.50 -17.33 -31.61
CA GLU A 148 -18.79 -18.61 -31.57
C GLU A 148 -17.81 -18.67 -30.38
N ASN A 149 -17.30 -19.85 -30.02
CA ASN A 149 -16.28 -20.02 -28.95
C ASN A 149 -14.89 -19.51 -29.42
N ASP A 150 -14.83 -18.29 -29.96
CA ASP A 150 -13.66 -17.65 -30.55
C ASP A 150 -13.45 -16.21 -30.05
N TYR A 151 -14.27 -15.74 -29.09
CA TYR A 151 -14.06 -14.45 -28.42
C TYR A 151 -12.90 -14.46 -27.41
N TYR A 152 -12.11 -13.39 -27.39
CA TYR A 152 -11.06 -13.17 -26.39
C TYR A 152 -10.73 -11.68 -26.31
N GLU A 153 -9.97 -11.29 -25.29
CA GLU A 153 -9.45 -9.94 -25.19
C GLU A 153 -7.92 -9.90 -25.07
N LEU A 154 -7.37 -8.74 -25.40
CA LEU A 154 -5.96 -8.40 -25.30
C LEU A 154 -5.68 -7.35 -24.22
N THR A 155 -6.70 -6.93 -23.48
CA THR A 155 -6.56 -5.97 -22.37
C THR A 155 -6.04 -6.70 -21.12
N ALA A 156 -4.89 -6.28 -20.59
CA ALA A 156 -4.31 -6.90 -19.40
C ALA A 156 -4.87 -6.30 -18.11
N ASP A 157 -5.07 -7.12 -17.08
CA ASP A 157 -5.29 -6.67 -15.71
C ASP A 157 -4.03 -6.00 -15.13
N GLU A 158 -4.23 -5.07 -14.20
CA GLU A 158 -3.13 -4.44 -13.45
C GLU A 158 -3.08 -4.98 -12.03
N PHE A 159 -1.92 -5.51 -11.63
CA PHE A 159 -1.67 -6.00 -10.27
C PHE A 159 -0.75 -5.04 -9.52
N SER A 160 -1.31 -4.25 -8.61
CA SER A 160 -0.56 -3.33 -7.75
C SER A 160 -0.14 -4.01 -6.45
N PHE A 161 1.12 -3.86 -6.04
CA PHE A 161 1.61 -4.40 -4.77
C PHE A 161 2.15 -3.29 -3.85
N SER A 162 1.99 -3.52 -2.56
CA SER A 162 2.68 -2.78 -1.50
C SER A 162 3.04 -3.77 -0.39
N VAL A 163 4.34 -3.89 -0.09
CA VAL A 163 4.85 -4.84 0.89
C VAL A 163 6.14 -4.33 1.51
N CYS A 164 6.14 -4.14 2.83
CA CYS A 164 7.35 -3.89 3.64
C CYS A 164 8.31 -2.83 3.05
N GLY A 165 7.78 -1.73 2.49
CA GLY A 165 8.57 -0.63 1.90
C GLY A 165 8.81 -0.74 0.38
N TYR A 166 8.38 -1.82 -0.26
CA TYR A 166 8.39 -2.00 -1.70
C TYR A 166 7.00 -1.80 -2.28
N SER A 167 6.92 -1.18 -3.45
CA SER A 167 5.66 -1.02 -4.19
C SER A 167 5.90 -0.99 -5.69
N GLY A 168 4.84 -1.29 -6.44
CA GLY A 168 4.88 -1.26 -7.89
C GLY A 168 3.66 -1.92 -8.49
N ASN A 169 3.73 -2.14 -9.80
CA ASN A 169 2.71 -2.85 -10.56
C ASN A 169 3.37 -4.00 -11.34
N PHE A 170 2.63 -5.07 -11.61
CA PHE A 170 3.08 -6.10 -12.55
C PHE A 170 1.95 -6.58 -13.45
N TYR A 171 2.33 -7.14 -14.60
CA TYR A 171 1.44 -7.53 -15.71
C TYR A 171 1.95 -8.83 -16.33
N TYR A 172 1.05 -9.72 -16.71
CA TYR A 172 1.44 -10.97 -17.37
C TYR A 172 2.01 -10.68 -18.76
N ALA A 173 3.15 -11.28 -19.09
CA ALA A 173 3.86 -11.04 -20.36
C ALA A 173 3.69 -12.19 -21.38
N GLY A 174 3.00 -13.26 -21.01
CA GLY A 174 2.93 -14.50 -21.78
C GLY A 174 4.05 -15.48 -21.40
N ASN A 175 3.86 -16.77 -21.74
CA ASN A 175 4.84 -17.84 -21.53
C ASN A 175 5.37 -17.98 -20.09
N GLY A 176 4.58 -17.61 -19.08
CA GLY A 176 5.00 -17.67 -17.67
C GLY A 176 5.83 -16.48 -17.19
N GLU A 177 6.06 -15.47 -18.01
CA GLU A 177 6.81 -14.26 -17.67
C GLU A 177 5.88 -13.13 -17.18
N TRP A 178 6.46 -12.19 -16.43
CA TRP A 178 5.77 -11.03 -15.86
C TRP A 178 6.60 -9.76 -16.05
N ASN A 179 5.97 -8.69 -16.53
CA ASN A 179 6.57 -7.37 -16.58
C ASN A 179 6.33 -6.66 -15.25
N VAL A 180 7.38 -6.06 -14.67
CA VAL A 180 7.31 -5.36 -13.38
C VAL A 180 7.69 -3.90 -13.53
N VAL A 181 6.89 -3.02 -12.93
CA VAL A 181 7.10 -1.58 -12.87
C VAL A 181 7.33 -1.19 -11.40
N SER A 182 8.59 -0.90 -11.07
CA SER A 182 9.03 -0.50 -9.72
C SER A 182 10.37 0.23 -9.79
N ASP A 183 10.65 1.09 -8.82
CA ASP A 183 11.96 1.75 -8.67
C ASP A 183 13.06 0.75 -8.27
N GLN A 184 12.68 -0.42 -7.72
CA GLN A 184 13.59 -1.52 -7.40
C GLN A 184 13.37 -2.74 -8.32
N ASP A 185 14.39 -3.59 -8.43
CA ASP A 185 14.31 -4.84 -9.19
C ASP A 185 13.57 -5.92 -8.39
N ILE A 186 12.27 -6.05 -8.65
CA ILE A 186 11.38 -7.03 -8.00
C ILE A 186 11.10 -8.17 -8.97
N ARG A 187 11.33 -9.42 -8.53
CA ARG A 187 10.99 -10.61 -9.31
C ARG A 187 9.63 -11.16 -8.90
N VAL A 188 8.78 -11.46 -9.87
CA VAL A 188 7.51 -12.16 -9.68
C VAL A 188 7.69 -13.62 -10.05
N GLU A 189 7.36 -14.53 -9.13
CA GLU A 189 7.29 -15.96 -9.39
C GLU A 189 5.84 -16.43 -9.27
N PHE A 190 5.43 -17.28 -10.23
CA PHE A 190 4.11 -17.85 -10.33
C PHE A 190 4.21 -19.30 -10.86
N ASN A 191 3.66 -20.27 -10.15
CA ASN A 191 3.70 -21.69 -10.55
C ASN A 191 2.30 -22.18 -10.97
N PRO A 192 2.00 -22.34 -12.26
CA PRO A 192 0.67 -22.76 -12.71
C PRO A 192 0.33 -24.23 -12.44
N VAL A 193 1.30 -25.05 -12.01
CA VAL A 193 1.14 -26.51 -11.81
C VAL A 193 0.77 -26.81 -10.34
N ASP A 194 0.20 -27.99 -10.10
CA ASP A 194 -0.08 -28.56 -8.76
C ASP A 194 -1.01 -27.74 -7.83
N GLY A 195 -1.85 -26.85 -8.39
CA GLY A 195 -2.77 -26.02 -7.59
C GLY A 195 -2.09 -24.88 -6.82
N GLU A 196 -0.79 -24.66 -7.01
CA GLU A 196 -0.05 -23.58 -6.37
C GLU A 196 -0.43 -22.21 -6.95
N GLY A 197 -0.54 -22.08 -8.28
CA GLY A 197 -0.82 -20.81 -8.97
C GLY A 197 -2.28 -20.58 -9.32
N PHE A 198 -3.09 -21.64 -9.48
CA PHE A 198 -4.51 -21.52 -9.78
C PHE A 198 -5.39 -22.35 -8.82
N LEU A 199 -6.56 -21.82 -8.50
CA LEU A 199 -7.66 -22.57 -7.88
C LEU A 199 -8.74 -22.87 -8.91
N SER A 200 -9.31 -24.06 -8.82
CA SER A 200 -10.56 -24.42 -9.50
C SER A 200 -11.78 -23.88 -8.76
N LEU A 201 -12.94 -23.86 -9.42
CA LEU A 201 -14.19 -23.49 -8.76
C LEU A 201 -14.51 -24.42 -7.58
N SER A 202 -14.18 -25.71 -7.71
CA SER A 202 -14.40 -26.70 -6.63
C SER A 202 -13.61 -26.36 -5.36
N GLU A 203 -12.42 -25.78 -5.50
CA GLU A 203 -11.58 -25.37 -4.38
C GLU A 203 -12.07 -24.06 -3.76
N VAL A 204 -12.49 -23.10 -4.58
CA VAL A 204 -13.17 -21.88 -4.11
C VAL A 204 -14.46 -22.25 -3.34
N GLY A 205 -15.17 -23.28 -3.82
CA GLY A 205 -16.36 -23.84 -3.19
C GLY A 205 -16.17 -24.36 -1.77
N LYS A 206 -14.93 -24.62 -1.34
CA LYS A 206 -14.60 -25.00 0.05
C LYS A 206 -14.74 -23.81 1.02
N ARG A 207 -14.71 -22.58 0.51
CA ARG A 207 -14.85 -21.35 1.29
C ARG A 207 -16.16 -20.61 1.02
N LEU A 208 -16.56 -20.50 -0.25
CA LEU A 208 -17.75 -19.76 -0.65
C LEU A 208 -18.82 -20.71 -1.19
N ASP A 209 -20.09 -20.52 -0.80
CA ASP A 209 -21.18 -21.33 -1.33
C ASP A 209 -21.49 -20.96 -2.78
N VAL A 210 -20.99 -21.78 -3.71
CA VAL A 210 -21.15 -21.64 -5.16
C VAL A 210 -22.23 -22.56 -5.73
N SER A 211 -22.92 -23.36 -4.89
CA SER A 211 -23.82 -24.43 -5.34
C SER A 211 -25.01 -23.94 -6.18
N ARG A 212 -25.48 -22.72 -5.90
CA ARG A 212 -26.61 -22.07 -6.58
C ARG A 212 -26.17 -21.05 -7.64
N TRP A 213 -24.88 -20.98 -7.94
CA TRP A 213 -24.35 -19.96 -8.83
C TRP A 213 -24.59 -20.32 -10.30
N GLY A 214 -25.50 -19.58 -10.96
CA GLY A 214 -25.90 -19.82 -12.35
C GLY A 214 -24.77 -19.66 -13.37
N ALA A 215 -23.77 -18.81 -13.08
CA ALA A 215 -22.58 -18.62 -13.90
C ALA A 215 -21.40 -19.55 -13.55
N SER A 216 -21.59 -20.56 -12.70
CA SER A 216 -20.53 -21.50 -12.26
C SER A 216 -19.77 -22.20 -13.40
N THR A 217 -20.40 -22.44 -14.56
CA THR A 217 -19.73 -23.05 -15.72
C THR A 217 -18.88 -22.06 -16.53
N ARG A 218 -19.11 -20.75 -16.35
CA ARG A 218 -18.42 -19.67 -17.07
C ARG A 218 -17.02 -19.39 -16.53
N ASN A 219 -16.70 -19.87 -15.33
CA ASN A 219 -15.35 -19.80 -14.78
C ASN A 219 -14.99 -20.96 -13.86
N ASN A 220 -13.85 -21.59 -14.12
CA ASN A 220 -13.25 -22.64 -13.32
C ASN A 220 -11.77 -22.38 -13.00
N ARG A 221 -11.30 -21.13 -13.15
CA ARG A 221 -9.91 -20.77 -12.89
C ARG A 221 -9.82 -19.42 -12.17
N PHE A 222 -9.02 -19.38 -11.11
CA PHE A 222 -8.77 -18.19 -10.28
C PHE A 222 -7.29 -18.16 -9.92
N PHE A 223 -6.61 -17.00 -10.02
CA PHE A 223 -5.24 -16.89 -9.51
C PHE A 223 -5.20 -17.18 -8.00
N ASN A 224 -4.23 -17.99 -7.57
CA ASN A 224 -4.12 -18.49 -6.20
C ASN A 224 -2.99 -17.80 -5.42
N LYS A 225 -1.74 -17.98 -5.86
CA LYS A 225 -0.56 -17.48 -5.15
C LYS A 225 0.42 -16.78 -6.08
N PHE A 226 1.05 -15.73 -5.56
CA PHE A 226 2.18 -15.05 -6.17
C PHE A 226 3.32 -14.97 -5.16
N THR A 227 4.56 -15.07 -5.62
CA THR A 227 5.73 -14.77 -4.79
C THR A 227 6.48 -13.58 -5.34
N LEU A 228 6.64 -12.53 -4.53
CA LEU A 228 7.52 -11.41 -4.84
C LEU A 228 8.88 -11.64 -4.17
N ILE A 229 9.95 -11.37 -4.90
CA ILE A 229 11.32 -11.48 -4.37
C ILE A 229 11.98 -10.12 -4.51
N THR A 230 12.40 -9.59 -3.37
CA THR A 230 13.02 -8.27 -3.27
C THR A 230 14.52 -8.35 -3.47
N PRO A 231 15.21 -7.23 -3.77
CA PRO A 231 16.65 -7.23 -4.02
C PRO A 231 17.51 -7.78 -2.88
N ASP A 232 17.01 -7.87 -1.64
CA ASP A 232 17.72 -8.47 -0.50
C ASP A 232 17.61 -10.02 -0.47
N GLY A 233 16.83 -10.62 -1.38
CA GLY A 233 16.57 -12.05 -1.46
C GLY A 233 15.42 -12.53 -0.57
N CYS A 234 14.73 -11.64 0.14
CA CYS A 234 13.53 -12.01 0.90
C CYS A 234 12.39 -12.39 -0.05
N ARG A 235 11.65 -13.44 0.30
CA ARG A 235 10.53 -13.96 -0.48
C ARG A 235 9.22 -13.67 0.24
N TYR A 236 8.29 -13.02 -0.44
CA TYR A 236 6.98 -12.64 0.05
C TYR A 236 5.93 -13.42 -0.72
N GLU A 237 5.32 -14.41 -0.08
CA GLU A 237 4.26 -15.24 -0.66
C GLU A 237 2.90 -14.62 -0.34
N PHE A 238 2.06 -14.44 -1.36
CA PHE A 238 0.73 -13.85 -1.27
C PHE A 238 -0.33 -14.85 -1.70
N GLY A 239 -1.52 -14.76 -1.10
CA GLY A 239 -2.68 -15.54 -1.52
C GLY A 239 -2.81 -16.91 -0.89
N GLY A 240 -3.60 -17.77 -1.50
CA GLY A 240 -4.16 -18.98 -0.89
C GLY A 240 -5.64 -18.83 -0.54
N ILE A 241 -6.37 -19.94 -0.44
CA ILE A 241 -7.84 -19.97 -0.27
C ILE A 241 -8.37 -19.07 0.88
N ASN A 242 -7.59 -18.92 1.95
CA ASN A 242 -7.96 -18.09 3.11
C ASN A 242 -7.30 -16.70 3.14
N ALA A 243 -6.39 -16.39 2.23
CA ALA A 243 -5.71 -15.09 2.14
C ALA A 243 -6.04 -14.31 0.85
N THR A 244 -7.01 -14.78 0.07
CA THR A 244 -7.51 -14.10 -1.13
C THR A 244 -8.87 -13.45 -0.84
N GLU A 245 -9.07 -12.21 -1.26
CA GLU A 245 -10.36 -11.51 -1.21
C GLU A 245 -11.08 -11.66 -2.55
N TYR A 246 -12.42 -11.71 -2.50
CA TYR A 246 -13.26 -11.82 -3.69
C TYR A 246 -14.33 -10.74 -3.72
N SER A 247 -14.81 -10.40 -4.92
CA SER A 247 -15.98 -9.56 -5.11
C SER A 247 -16.88 -10.13 -6.20
N ILE A 248 -18.18 -9.85 -6.10
CA ILE A 248 -19.17 -10.17 -7.13
C ILE A 248 -20.22 -9.05 -7.21
N PRO A 249 -20.68 -8.65 -8.41
CA PRO A 249 -21.73 -7.63 -8.54
C PRO A 249 -22.97 -7.98 -7.71
N TYR A 250 -23.42 -7.07 -6.85
CA TYR A 250 -24.46 -7.36 -5.87
C TYR A 250 -25.80 -7.72 -6.54
N TYR A 251 -26.21 -6.90 -7.51
CA TYR A 251 -27.55 -6.97 -8.11
C TYR A 251 -27.66 -7.90 -9.32
N ALA A 252 -26.55 -8.46 -9.81
CA ALA A 252 -26.50 -9.39 -10.96
C ALA A 252 -25.77 -10.72 -10.64
N ARG A 253 -25.55 -11.00 -9.36
CA ARG A 253 -24.63 -12.04 -8.86
C ARG A 253 -24.86 -13.46 -9.38
N TYR A 254 -26.08 -13.84 -9.73
CA TYR A 254 -26.36 -15.21 -10.17
C TYR A 254 -25.76 -15.48 -11.55
N ASN A 255 -25.69 -14.46 -12.41
CA ASN A 255 -25.19 -14.53 -13.77
C ASN A 255 -23.85 -13.80 -14.01
N SER A 256 -23.33 -13.06 -13.03
CA SER A 256 -22.02 -12.41 -13.07
C SER A 256 -20.88 -13.30 -12.58
N ASP A 257 -19.66 -12.95 -12.98
CA ASP A 257 -18.42 -13.62 -12.57
C ASP A 257 -18.03 -13.25 -11.13
N LEU A 258 -17.61 -14.24 -10.34
CA LEU A 258 -16.88 -14.03 -9.07
C LEU A 258 -15.42 -13.70 -9.39
N ILE A 259 -14.88 -12.63 -8.81
CA ILE A 259 -13.55 -12.12 -9.16
C ILE A 259 -12.68 -12.08 -7.91
N ALA A 260 -11.47 -12.66 -7.97
CA ALA A 260 -10.45 -12.48 -6.93
C ALA A 260 -9.90 -11.04 -6.99
N THR A 261 -9.97 -10.26 -5.93
CA THR A 261 -9.61 -8.83 -5.98
C THR A 261 -8.26 -8.54 -5.35
N THR A 262 -7.87 -9.31 -4.34
CA THR A 262 -6.68 -9.03 -3.54
C THR A 262 -6.07 -10.31 -3.00
N TRP A 263 -4.76 -10.46 -3.07
CA TRP A 263 -3.99 -11.51 -2.41
C TRP A 263 -3.22 -10.89 -1.25
N ARG A 264 -3.58 -11.24 -0.02
CA ARG A 264 -2.89 -10.79 1.18
C ARG A 264 -1.60 -11.59 1.37
N LEU A 265 -0.60 -10.96 2.00
CA LEU A 265 0.66 -11.62 2.36
C LEU A 265 0.37 -12.82 3.28
N SER A 266 0.74 -14.03 2.87
CA SER A 266 0.56 -15.25 3.67
C SER A 266 1.84 -15.65 4.39
N LYS A 267 3.01 -15.34 3.82
CA LYS A 267 4.30 -15.76 4.38
C LYS A 267 5.45 -14.90 3.90
N ILE A 268 6.40 -14.62 4.80
CA ILE A 268 7.71 -14.07 4.47
C ILE A 268 8.75 -15.15 4.77
N THR A 269 9.64 -15.40 3.81
CA THR A 269 10.85 -16.21 4.03
C THR A 269 12.07 -15.32 3.82
N THR A 270 12.82 -15.06 4.88
CA THR A 270 14.05 -14.26 4.85
C THR A 270 15.18 -15.04 4.15
N VAL A 271 16.25 -14.35 3.77
CA VAL A 271 17.37 -14.96 3.01
C VAL A 271 18.05 -16.10 3.78
N ASP A 272 18.06 -16.00 5.12
CA ASP A 272 18.55 -16.99 6.08
C ASP A 272 17.50 -18.05 6.49
N LYS A 273 16.41 -18.14 5.72
CA LYS A 273 15.34 -19.16 5.81
C LYS A 273 14.44 -19.08 7.05
N ARG A 274 14.45 -17.96 7.78
CA ARG A 274 13.45 -17.73 8.84
C ARG A 274 12.10 -17.40 8.21
N VAL A 275 11.04 -17.79 8.89
CA VAL A 275 9.67 -17.70 8.37
C VAL A 275 8.82 -16.83 9.28
N ILE A 276 8.05 -15.94 8.66
CA ILE A 276 6.95 -15.20 9.29
C ILE A 276 5.66 -15.61 8.59
N GLU A 277 4.68 -16.14 9.33
CA GLU A 277 3.41 -16.63 8.78
C GLU A 277 2.23 -15.77 9.17
N PHE A 278 1.33 -15.54 8.22
CA PHE A 278 0.12 -14.74 8.38
C PHE A 278 -1.09 -15.65 8.19
N SER A 279 -2.04 -15.61 9.12
CA SER A 279 -3.32 -16.31 8.99
C SER A 279 -4.46 -15.31 9.04
N TYR A 280 -5.58 -15.65 8.40
CA TYR A 280 -6.71 -14.73 8.22
C TYR A 280 -8.03 -15.39 8.62
N ASP A 281 -8.96 -14.57 9.11
CA ASP A 281 -10.38 -14.89 9.25
C ASP A 281 -11.11 -14.50 7.96
N THR A 282 -11.94 -15.42 7.46
CA THR A 282 -12.69 -15.30 6.20
C THR A 282 -14.20 -15.17 6.44
N SER A 283 -14.62 -15.02 7.70
CA SER A 283 -16.03 -15.03 8.10
C SER A 283 -16.83 -13.80 7.69
N ALA A 284 -16.16 -12.69 7.39
CA ALA A 284 -16.82 -11.43 7.07
C ALA A 284 -17.37 -11.42 5.64
N ILE A 285 -18.61 -10.96 5.51
CA ILE A 285 -19.23 -10.63 4.23
C ILE A 285 -19.61 -9.14 4.28
N MET A 286 -19.08 -8.37 3.35
CA MET A 286 -19.32 -6.92 3.26
C MET A 286 -20.04 -6.59 1.96
N CYS A 287 -20.48 -5.34 1.82
CA CYS A 287 -21.20 -4.88 0.64
C CYS A 287 -20.79 -3.44 0.34
N ASP A 288 -20.50 -3.13 -0.92
CA ASP A 288 -20.32 -1.75 -1.39
C ASP A 288 -21.48 -1.42 -2.33
N LEU A 289 -22.33 -0.46 -1.95
CA LEU A 289 -23.46 -0.01 -2.77
C LEU A 289 -23.34 1.47 -3.04
N ARG A 290 -23.70 1.88 -4.25
CA ARG A 290 -23.68 3.28 -4.67
C ARG A 290 -24.89 3.59 -5.51
N TYR A 291 -25.43 4.80 -5.33
CA TYR A 291 -26.38 5.37 -6.28
C TYR A 291 -25.63 6.17 -7.33
N VAL A 292 -25.57 5.62 -8.53
CA VAL A 292 -24.88 6.22 -9.68
C VAL A 292 -25.88 6.26 -10.83
N PRO A 293 -26.86 7.16 -10.79
CA PRO A 293 -27.80 7.27 -11.88
C PRO A 293 -27.07 7.70 -13.15
N GLN A 294 -27.57 7.23 -14.28
CA GLN A 294 -26.90 7.29 -15.58
C GLN A 294 -27.93 7.40 -16.71
N GLN A 295 -27.50 7.86 -17.88
CA GLN A 295 -28.36 8.01 -19.05
C GLN A 295 -27.61 7.64 -20.33
N LYS A 296 -28.28 6.93 -21.22
CA LYS A 296 -27.82 6.63 -22.58
C LYS A 296 -28.79 7.27 -23.58
N VAL A 297 -28.28 8.06 -24.51
CA VAL A 297 -29.09 8.66 -25.59
C VAL A 297 -28.41 8.39 -26.92
N VAL A 298 -29.16 7.93 -27.91
CA VAL A 298 -28.67 7.70 -29.27
C VAL A 298 -29.45 8.58 -30.22
N THR A 299 -28.77 9.22 -31.16
CA THR A 299 -29.39 10.08 -32.17
C THR A 299 -29.31 9.45 -33.56
N ASN A 300 -30.24 9.83 -34.44
CA ASN A 300 -30.21 9.53 -35.88
C ASN A 300 -30.26 8.02 -36.25
N ILE A 301 -30.73 7.17 -35.34
CA ILE A 301 -31.14 5.77 -35.57
C ILE A 301 -32.49 5.55 -34.88
N PRO A 302 -33.43 4.79 -35.48
CA PRO A 302 -34.68 4.37 -34.82
C PRO A 302 -34.40 3.33 -33.72
N CYS A 303 -33.76 3.78 -32.64
CA CYS A 303 -33.52 2.97 -31.44
C CYS A 303 -34.49 3.38 -30.32
N THR A 304 -34.93 2.41 -29.54
CA THR A 304 -35.79 2.64 -28.39
C THR A 304 -35.06 3.51 -27.39
N TYR A 305 -35.70 4.63 -27.02
CA TYR A 305 -35.12 5.57 -26.08
C TYR A 305 -34.88 4.90 -24.73
N SER A 306 -33.61 4.82 -24.33
CA SER A 306 -33.21 4.41 -22.99
C SER A 306 -33.39 5.60 -22.04
N GLY A 307 -34.43 5.55 -21.20
CA GLY A 307 -34.68 6.57 -20.19
C GLY A 307 -33.54 6.75 -19.18
N ILE A 308 -33.70 7.72 -18.28
CA ILE A 308 -32.74 7.93 -17.19
C ILE A 308 -32.83 6.75 -16.21
N GLN A 309 -31.69 6.09 -15.97
CA GLN A 309 -31.57 5.05 -14.96
C GLN A 309 -31.51 5.72 -13.57
N SER A 310 -32.65 5.78 -12.90
CA SER A 310 -32.86 6.42 -11.59
C SER A 310 -33.66 5.50 -10.68
N GLY A 311 -33.81 5.86 -9.41
CA GLY A 311 -34.41 4.97 -8.42
C GLY A 311 -33.61 3.67 -8.30
N ARG A 312 -34.31 2.54 -8.45
CA ARG A 312 -33.72 1.20 -8.34
C ARG A 312 -32.68 0.91 -9.41
N SER A 313 -32.89 1.39 -10.64
CA SER A 313 -32.00 1.08 -11.77
C SER A 313 -30.68 1.87 -11.76
N GLY A 314 -30.60 2.95 -10.98
CA GLY A 314 -29.35 3.66 -10.73
C GLY A 314 -28.51 3.08 -9.58
N MET A 315 -28.95 1.99 -8.93
CA MET A 315 -28.17 1.29 -7.92
C MET A 315 -27.11 0.41 -8.58
N THR A 316 -25.88 0.49 -8.08
CA THR A 316 -24.78 -0.43 -8.43
C THR A 316 -24.03 -0.83 -7.18
N GLY A 317 -23.24 -1.90 -7.25
CA GLY A 317 -22.47 -2.35 -6.11
C GLY A 317 -21.99 -3.78 -6.17
N TYR A 318 -21.28 -4.18 -5.12
CA TYR A 318 -20.62 -5.46 -4.98
C TYR A 318 -20.94 -6.08 -3.62
N LEU A 319 -21.05 -7.40 -3.61
CA LEU A 319 -20.83 -8.19 -2.41
C LEU A 319 -19.32 -8.50 -2.33
N LEU A 320 -18.76 -8.33 -1.13
CA LEU A 320 -17.32 -8.41 -0.88
C LEU A 320 -17.06 -9.54 0.12
N PHE A 321 -16.00 -10.31 -0.12
CA PHE A 321 -15.54 -11.40 0.74
C PHE A 321 -14.12 -11.07 1.25
N PRO A 322 -13.99 -10.08 2.14
CA PRO A 322 -12.70 -9.67 2.69
C PRO A 322 -12.07 -10.79 3.53
N VAL A 323 -10.80 -10.60 3.87
CA VAL A 323 -10.11 -11.39 4.88
C VAL A 323 -9.51 -10.46 5.92
N ASN A 324 -9.67 -10.80 7.20
CA ASN A 324 -9.14 -10.01 8.30
C ASN A 324 -7.94 -10.74 8.91
N LEU A 325 -6.83 -10.03 9.11
CA LEU A 325 -5.61 -10.62 9.68
C LEU A 325 -5.91 -11.20 11.06
N LYS A 326 -5.65 -12.49 11.28
CA LYS A 326 -5.98 -13.20 12.53
C LYS A 326 -4.75 -13.42 13.39
N THR A 327 -3.65 -13.87 12.78
CA THR A 327 -2.38 -14.05 13.50
C THR A 327 -1.18 -13.70 12.64
N ILE A 328 -0.12 -13.17 13.27
CA ILE A 328 1.24 -13.20 12.73
C ILE A 328 2.09 -14.09 13.63
N LYS A 329 2.80 -15.06 13.07
CA LYS A 329 3.72 -15.94 13.80
C LYS A 329 5.14 -15.75 13.31
N THR A 330 6.06 -15.55 14.24
CA THR A 330 7.51 -15.59 14.00
C THR A 330 8.11 -16.74 14.82
N PRO A 331 9.42 -17.03 14.69
CA PRO A 331 10.07 -18.02 15.55
C PRO A 331 10.01 -17.68 17.06
N ASN A 332 9.82 -16.40 17.40
CA ASN A 332 9.92 -15.91 18.78
C ASN A 332 8.57 -15.57 19.42
N GLU A 333 7.59 -15.16 18.60
CA GLU A 333 6.35 -14.55 19.07
C GLU A 333 5.16 -14.84 18.16
N ILE A 334 3.97 -14.72 18.74
CA ILE A 334 2.67 -14.84 18.08
C ILE A 334 1.87 -13.60 18.43
N LEU A 335 1.42 -12.87 17.42
CA LEU A 335 0.48 -11.77 17.55
C LEU A 335 -0.90 -12.29 17.17
N GLU A 336 -1.89 -12.06 18.03
CA GLU A 336 -3.30 -12.39 17.79
C GLU A 336 -4.12 -11.12 17.66
N PHE A 337 -4.82 -10.99 16.55
CA PHE A 337 -5.64 -9.84 16.23
C PHE A 337 -7.09 -10.17 16.57
N ASN A 338 -7.64 -9.49 17.56
CA ASN A 338 -8.99 -9.75 18.05
C ASN A 338 -9.94 -8.66 17.58
N TYR A 339 -11.05 -9.06 16.97
CA TYR A 339 -12.03 -8.17 16.36
C TYR A 339 -13.40 -8.32 17.01
N TYR A 340 -14.23 -7.28 16.88
CA TYR A 340 -15.67 -7.38 17.07
C TYR A 340 -16.44 -6.96 15.82
N ASN A 341 -17.69 -7.39 15.71
CA ASN A 341 -18.58 -6.95 14.63
C ASN A 341 -19.05 -5.51 14.88
N GLU A 342 -18.92 -4.64 13.87
CA GLU A 342 -19.46 -3.28 13.91
C GLU A 342 -20.98 -3.33 14.07
N TYR A 343 -21.47 -2.64 15.09
CA TYR A 343 -22.90 -2.51 15.34
C TYR A 343 -23.61 -1.79 14.19
N GLY A 344 -24.78 -2.31 13.80
CA GLY A 344 -25.65 -1.69 12.80
C GLY A 344 -25.05 -1.57 11.40
N TYR A 345 -23.95 -2.28 11.10
CA TYR A 345 -23.33 -2.24 9.77
C TYR A 345 -24.32 -2.63 8.66
N GLY A 346 -25.08 -3.72 8.85
CA GLY A 346 -26.12 -4.13 7.92
C GLY A 346 -27.25 -3.09 7.76
N ASP A 347 -27.57 -2.33 8.81
CA ASP A 347 -28.61 -1.28 8.78
C ASP A 347 -28.24 -0.13 7.84
N LYS A 348 -26.94 0.12 7.64
CA LYS A 348 -26.43 1.14 6.71
C LYS A 348 -26.79 0.86 5.24
N PHE A 349 -27.21 -0.37 4.93
CA PHE A 349 -27.57 -0.81 3.58
C PHE A 349 -29.01 -1.32 3.46
N VAL A 350 -29.45 -2.16 4.39
CA VAL A 350 -30.61 -3.03 4.15
C VAL A 350 -31.96 -2.30 4.21
N ASP A 351 -32.16 -1.43 5.20
CA ASP A 351 -33.46 -0.75 5.38
C ASP A 351 -33.79 0.23 4.26
N SER A 352 -32.76 0.69 3.54
CA SER A 352 -32.91 1.68 2.48
C SER A 352 -32.71 1.12 1.07
N TYR A 353 -31.92 0.03 0.88
CA TYR A 353 -31.42 -0.34 -0.45
C TYR A 353 -31.50 -1.82 -0.84
N LEU A 354 -31.45 -2.79 0.09
CA LEU A 354 -31.17 -4.19 -0.31
C LEU A 354 -32.37 -5.15 -0.45
N ALA A 355 -33.48 -4.97 0.27
CA ALA A 355 -34.53 -6.00 0.39
C ALA A 355 -35.85 -5.61 -0.31
N TRP A 356 -35.99 -5.98 -1.58
CA TRP A 356 -37.15 -5.66 -2.42
C TRP A 356 -37.93 -6.95 -2.76
N LYS A 357 -39.26 -6.95 -2.56
CA LYS A 357 -40.17 -8.07 -2.88
C LYS A 357 -41.17 -7.77 -4.02
N ASP A 358 -41.36 -6.50 -4.42
CA ASP A 358 -42.45 -6.12 -5.33
C ASP A 358 -42.08 -6.16 -6.81
N ASN A 359 -42.89 -6.89 -7.60
CA ASN A 359 -42.93 -6.98 -9.08
C ASN A 359 -43.60 -5.76 -9.76
N ALA A 360 -43.66 -4.60 -9.09
CA ALA A 360 -44.41 -3.45 -9.59
C ALA A 360 -43.53 -2.52 -10.45
N ASN A 361 -43.50 -2.75 -11.77
CA ASN A 361 -43.25 -1.82 -12.89
C ASN A 361 -42.13 -0.74 -12.79
N TYR A 362 -41.22 -0.83 -11.83
CA TYR A 362 -40.01 0.00 -11.69
C TYR A 362 -38.79 -0.91 -11.59
N ASP A 363 -38.81 -1.98 -12.38
CA ASP A 363 -37.76 -2.98 -12.41
C ASP A 363 -36.47 -2.38 -12.94
N ARG A 364 -35.37 -2.76 -12.30
CA ARG A 364 -34.05 -2.70 -12.92
C ARG A 364 -34.18 -3.55 -14.19
N GLN A 365 -34.21 -2.91 -15.36
CA GLN A 365 -33.76 -3.60 -16.56
C GLN A 365 -32.29 -3.91 -16.27
N ASP A 366 -32.02 -5.12 -15.79
CA ASP A 366 -30.65 -5.52 -15.50
C ASP A 366 -29.92 -5.55 -16.84
N ILE A 367 -29.08 -4.54 -17.04
CA ILE A 367 -28.49 -4.26 -18.35
C ILE A 367 -27.60 -5.44 -18.78
N ASP A 368 -26.99 -6.18 -17.84
CA ASP A 368 -26.15 -7.35 -18.14
C ASP A 368 -26.93 -8.64 -18.43
N ASN A 369 -28.24 -8.69 -18.18
CA ASN A 369 -29.06 -9.86 -18.48
C ASN A 369 -30.56 -9.55 -18.58
N MET A 370 -31.15 -9.78 -19.76
CA MET A 370 -32.61 -9.65 -19.98
C MET A 370 -33.45 -10.68 -19.22
N ASN A 371 -32.83 -11.65 -18.54
CA ASN A 371 -33.55 -12.61 -17.70
C ASN A 371 -33.84 -11.96 -16.35
N PHE A 372 -35.08 -11.48 -16.20
CA PHE A 372 -35.67 -11.08 -14.93
C PHE A 372 -35.43 -12.16 -13.87
N GLU A 373 -34.46 -11.94 -12.99
CA GLU A 373 -34.30 -12.76 -11.80
C GLU A 373 -35.29 -12.30 -10.75
N ASP A 374 -36.03 -13.27 -10.20
CA ASP A 374 -36.77 -13.04 -8.96
C ASP A 374 -35.79 -12.52 -7.90
N PRO A 375 -35.99 -11.29 -7.37
CA PRO A 375 -35.15 -10.72 -6.34
C PRO A 375 -34.96 -11.66 -5.14
N ALA A 376 -35.88 -12.58 -4.87
CA ALA A 376 -35.75 -13.56 -3.79
C ALA A 376 -34.60 -14.56 -3.99
N ASN A 377 -34.25 -14.92 -5.23
CA ASN A 377 -33.23 -15.95 -5.52
C ASN A 377 -31.79 -15.42 -5.36
N GLN A 378 -31.54 -14.14 -5.64
CA GLN A 378 -30.23 -13.51 -5.43
C GLN A 378 -29.83 -13.41 -3.95
N PHE A 379 -30.76 -13.27 -3.01
CA PHE A 379 -30.40 -13.05 -1.61
C PHE A 379 -29.81 -14.27 -0.92
N THR A 380 -30.11 -15.47 -1.41
CA THR A 380 -29.54 -16.70 -0.83
C THR A 380 -28.13 -17.01 -1.33
N LEU A 381 -27.76 -16.47 -2.50
CA LEU A 381 -26.47 -16.74 -3.13
C LEU A 381 -25.34 -15.98 -2.42
N PHE A 382 -24.31 -16.73 -2.03
CA PHE A 382 -23.13 -16.28 -1.26
C PHE A 382 -23.38 -15.74 0.17
N LEU A 383 -24.64 -15.60 0.60
CA LEU A 383 -24.99 -15.27 2.00
C LEU A 383 -25.30 -16.52 2.86
N GLY A 384 -25.35 -17.69 2.21
CA GLY A 384 -25.55 -19.01 2.83
C GLY A 384 -27.02 -19.43 2.97
N ASN A 385 -27.23 -20.70 3.32
CA ASN A 385 -28.54 -21.38 3.31
C ASN A 385 -29.52 -20.99 4.45
N GLN A 386 -29.23 -19.94 5.21
CA GLN A 386 -29.98 -19.52 6.41
C GLN A 386 -30.67 -18.15 6.23
N ILE A 387 -30.96 -17.76 4.99
CA ILE A 387 -31.74 -16.56 4.70
C ILE A 387 -33.22 -16.92 4.79
N ASP A 388 -33.90 -16.41 5.81
CA ASP A 388 -35.35 -16.54 5.95
C ASP A 388 -36.03 -15.46 5.10
N ASN A 389 -36.76 -15.89 4.07
CA ASN A 389 -37.45 -15.01 3.12
C ASN A 389 -38.98 -15.06 3.27
N THR A 390 -39.51 -15.59 4.39
CA THR A 390 -40.94 -15.72 4.66
C THR A 390 -41.70 -14.41 4.43
N ASP A 391 -41.24 -13.31 5.02
CA ASP A 391 -41.76 -11.96 4.81
C ASP A 391 -40.62 -10.94 4.56
N GLN A 392 -40.96 -9.69 4.25
CA GLN A 392 -39.97 -8.67 3.92
C GLN A 392 -39.14 -8.20 5.13
N ALA A 393 -39.74 -8.14 6.33
CA ALA A 393 -39.05 -7.75 7.55
C ALA A 393 -38.05 -8.85 7.98
N THR A 394 -38.46 -10.10 7.90
CA THR A 394 -37.62 -11.26 8.22
C THR A 394 -36.48 -11.44 7.20
N LEU A 395 -36.73 -11.20 5.91
CA LEU A 395 -35.69 -11.14 4.87
C LEU A 395 -34.66 -10.05 5.16
N ARG A 396 -35.12 -8.83 5.50
CA ARG A 396 -34.23 -7.72 5.87
C ARG A 396 -33.36 -8.10 7.06
N GLN A 397 -33.95 -8.65 8.11
CA GLN A 397 -33.20 -9.02 9.31
C GLN A 397 -32.18 -10.13 9.03
N SER A 398 -32.55 -11.12 8.20
CA SER A 398 -31.65 -12.19 7.77
C SER A 398 -30.44 -11.63 7.01
N ILE A 399 -30.65 -10.75 6.02
CA ILE A 399 -29.55 -10.12 5.26
C ILE A 399 -28.66 -9.29 6.18
N LYS A 400 -29.25 -8.45 7.05
CA LYS A 400 -28.49 -7.62 8.02
C LYS A 400 -27.55 -8.46 8.87
N SER A 401 -28.02 -9.61 9.35
CA SER A 401 -27.23 -10.50 10.22
C SER A 401 -26.02 -11.14 9.52
N LYS A 402 -26.05 -11.24 8.19
CA LYS A 402 -24.96 -11.79 7.37
C LYS A 402 -23.91 -10.76 6.99
N LEU A 403 -24.29 -9.49 6.88
CA LEU A 403 -23.36 -8.41 6.59
C LEU A 403 -22.58 -8.05 7.86
N GLN A 404 -21.28 -8.32 7.84
CA GLN A 404 -20.39 -8.13 8.99
C GLN A 404 -19.17 -7.31 8.60
N HIS A 405 -18.91 -6.26 9.36
CA HIS A 405 -17.68 -5.48 9.30
C HIS A 405 -16.89 -5.69 10.59
N LYS A 406 -15.65 -6.17 10.51
CA LYS A 406 -14.80 -6.48 11.66
C LYS A 406 -13.96 -5.25 12.04
N ILE A 407 -14.13 -4.76 13.26
CA ILE A 407 -13.33 -3.67 13.84
C ILE A 407 -12.30 -4.27 14.79
N LEU A 408 -11.04 -3.88 14.63
CA LEU A 408 -9.95 -4.39 15.48
C LEU A 408 -10.13 -3.85 16.90
N HIS A 409 -10.02 -4.70 17.90
CA HIS A 409 -10.16 -4.31 19.29
C HIS A 409 -8.83 -4.34 20.03
N CYS A 410 -8.06 -5.41 19.85
CA CYS A 410 -6.74 -5.52 20.44
C CYS A 410 -5.81 -6.40 19.63
N ILE A 411 -4.51 -6.19 19.80
CA ILE A 411 -3.44 -7.07 19.35
C ILE A 411 -2.79 -7.65 20.59
N TYR A 412 -2.94 -8.96 20.78
CA TYR A 412 -2.39 -9.69 21.90
C TYR A 412 -1.08 -10.38 21.50
N VAL A 413 0.02 -9.99 22.13
CA VAL A 413 1.37 -10.47 21.82
C VAL A 413 1.79 -11.54 22.84
N LYS A 414 2.13 -12.72 22.33
CA LYS A 414 2.60 -13.87 23.11
C LYS A 414 4.00 -14.29 22.68
N GLY A 415 4.85 -14.64 23.64
CA GLY A 415 6.13 -15.28 23.36
C GLY A 415 5.98 -16.77 23.04
N LYS A 416 7.09 -17.43 22.67
CA LYS A 416 7.18 -18.84 22.27
C LYS A 416 6.44 -19.86 23.17
N ASN A 417 6.37 -19.62 24.49
CA ASN A 417 5.68 -20.48 25.46
C ASN A 417 4.25 -20.01 25.81
N SER A 418 3.60 -19.26 24.92
CA SER A 418 2.30 -18.60 25.17
C SER A 418 2.29 -17.62 26.37
N LYS A 419 3.47 -17.23 26.85
CA LYS A 419 3.62 -16.20 27.88
C LYS A 419 3.13 -14.87 27.30
N ALA A 420 2.18 -14.23 27.97
CA ALA A 420 1.72 -12.89 27.65
C ALA A 420 2.91 -11.91 27.70
N LEU A 421 3.15 -11.20 26.60
CA LEU A 421 4.18 -10.16 26.53
C LEU A 421 3.55 -8.78 26.67
N LYS A 422 2.53 -8.50 25.85
CA LYS A 422 1.91 -7.18 25.74
C LYS A 422 0.54 -7.28 25.05
N THR A 423 -0.36 -6.35 25.35
CA THR A 423 -1.60 -6.18 24.58
C THR A 423 -1.78 -4.72 24.21
N ILE A 424 -1.94 -4.44 22.91
CA ILE A 424 -2.30 -3.12 22.41
C ILE A 424 -3.81 -3.06 22.20
N TYR A 425 -4.47 -2.04 22.73
CA TYR A 425 -5.91 -1.81 22.66
C TYR A 425 -6.26 -0.62 21.75
N PHE A 426 -7.39 -0.74 21.06
CA PHE A 426 -7.98 0.27 20.18
C PHE A 426 -9.40 0.58 20.66
N ASP A 427 -9.67 1.85 20.96
CA ASP A 427 -11.02 2.34 21.26
C ASP A 427 -11.51 3.30 20.18
N TYR A 428 -12.83 3.44 20.08
CA TYR A 428 -13.48 4.12 18.95
C TYR A 428 -14.60 5.07 19.38
N ALA A 429 -14.66 6.23 18.71
CA ALA A 429 -15.82 7.10 18.70
C ALA A 429 -16.83 6.62 17.65
N ARG A 430 -18.12 6.54 18.01
CA ARG A 430 -19.19 5.91 17.19
C ARG A 430 -20.34 6.83 16.81
N ASN A 431 -20.09 8.14 16.76
CA ASN A 431 -21.10 9.13 16.37
C ASN A 431 -21.25 9.16 14.84
N ASN A 432 -22.16 8.35 14.27
CA ASN A 432 -22.38 8.05 12.83
C ASN A 432 -21.30 7.19 12.18
N ARG A 433 -20.06 7.67 12.12
CA ARG A 433 -18.92 6.92 11.57
C ARG A 433 -18.00 6.43 12.67
N THR A 434 -17.60 5.17 12.57
CA THR A 434 -16.60 4.57 13.48
C THR A 434 -15.24 5.20 13.21
N LYS A 435 -14.63 5.81 14.23
CA LYS A 435 -13.34 6.53 14.17
C LYS A 435 -12.46 6.12 15.34
N LEU A 436 -11.18 5.85 15.09
CA LEU A 436 -10.22 5.52 16.14
C LEU A 436 -10.06 6.69 17.11
N SER A 437 -10.31 6.48 18.41
CA SER A 437 -10.19 7.53 19.42
C SER A 437 -9.01 7.35 20.36
N LEU A 438 -8.54 6.12 20.55
CA LEU A 438 -7.45 5.79 21.47
C LEU A 438 -6.63 4.60 20.95
N ILE A 439 -5.30 4.70 21.06
CA ILE A 439 -4.40 3.52 21.10
C ILE A 439 -3.70 3.54 22.46
N THR A 440 -3.71 2.41 23.17
CA THR A 440 -3.05 2.27 24.48
C THR A 440 -2.60 0.84 24.74
N GLU A 441 -1.81 0.64 25.78
CA GLU A 441 -1.34 -0.67 26.22
C GLU A 441 -2.03 -1.06 27.53
N ARG A 442 -2.67 -2.24 27.60
CA ARG A 442 -3.29 -2.73 28.85
C ARG A 442 -2.89 -4.17 29.11
N SER A 443 -3.08 -4.64 30.34
CA SER A 443 -2.75 -6.02 30.72
C SER A 443 -3.85 -7.02 30.32
N GLY A 444 -3.44 -8.21 29.86
CA GLY A 444 -4.34 -9.32 29.54
C GLY A 444 -5.07 -9.20 28.20
N ASN A 445 -5.91 -10.21 27.92
CA ASN A 445 -6.79 -10.29 26.76
C ASN A 445 -8.16 -10.83 27.23
N PRO A 446 -8.98 -10.00 27.90
CA PRO A 446 -10.26 -10.43 28.45
C PRO A 446 -11.29 -10.63 27.35
N ASP A 447 -12.24 -11.53 27.58
CA ASP A 447 -13.38 -11.70 26.69
C ASP A 447 -14.19 -10.41 26.59
N LEU A 448 -14.61 -10.08 25.37
CA LEU A 448 -15.48 -8.94 25.12
C LEU A 448 -16.85 -9.18 25.77
N ILE A 449 -17.33 -8.20 26.54
CA ILE A 449 -18.64 -8.30 27.19
C ILE A 449 -19.67 -7.59 26.30
N PRO A 450 -20.58 -8.33 25.62
CA PRO A 450 -21.61 -7.70 24.79
C PRO A 450 -22.60 -6.91 25.66
N ASN A 451 -22.85 -5.66 25.29
CA ASN A 451 -23.88 -4.82 25.91
C ASN A 451 -25.16 -4.90 25.08
N TYR A 452 -26.27 -5.30 25.70
CA TYR A 452 -27.56 -5.41 25.03
C TYR A 452 -28.57 -4.39 25.57
N VAL A 453 -29.30 -3.73 24.67
CA VAL A 453 -30.42 -2.85 25.01
C VAL A 453 -31.74 -3.49 24.56
N TRP A 454 -32.75 -3.40 25.42
CA TRP A 454 -34.08 -3.95 25.17
C TRP A 454 -34.86 -3.08 24.17
N HIS A 455 -35.51 -3.71 23.21
CA HIS A 455 -36.35 -3.05 22.22
C HIS A 455 -37.83 -3.12 22.57
N PRO A 456 -38.62 -2.09 22.26
CA PRO A 456 -40.08 -2.07 22.46
C PRO A 456 -40.86 -3.24 21.85
N HIS A 457 -40.29 -3.93 20.86
CA HIS A 457 -40.90 -5.12 20.22
C HIS A 457 -40.43 -6.46 20.83
N GLY A 458 -39.79 -6.45 22.01
CA GLY A 458 -39.59 -7.66 22.81
C GLY A 458 -38.29 -8.44 22.58
N PHE A 459 -37.26 -7.82 22.01
CA PHE A 459 -35.94 -8.46 21.80
C PHE A 459 -34.78 -7.53 22.18
N TYR A 460 -33.62 -8.12 22.43
CA TYR A 460 -32.40 -7.41 22.83
C TYR A 460 -31.50 -7.18 21.62
N PHE A 461 -31.02 -5.94 21.46
CA PHE A 461 -30.03 -5.58 20.45
C PHE A 461 -28.67 -5.35 21.10
N LEU A 462 -27.64 -6.00 20.57
CA LEU A 462 -26.25 -5.70 20.92
C LEU A 462 -25.97 -4.25 20.51
N THR A 463 -25.52 -3.38 21.40
CA THR A 463 -25.23 -1.97 21.09
C THR A 463 -23.72 -1.72 20.93
N TRP A 464 -22.91 -2.26 21.83
CA TRP A 464 -21.45 -2.25 21.77
C TRP A 464 -20.86 -3.37 22.62
N TYR A 465 -19.54 -3.51 22.58
CA TYR A 465 -18.81 -4.39 23.48
C TYR A 465 -18.14 -3.55 24.56
N ASN A 466 -18.35 -3.91 25.82
CA ASN A 466 -17.58 -3.41 26.94
C ASN A 466 -16.24 -4.15 26.98
N ILE A 467 -15.18 -3.37 27.16
CA ILE A 467 -13.80 -3.85 27.22
C ILE A 467 -13.39 -3.79 28.69
N PRO A 468 -13.17 -4.91 29.37
CA PRO A 468 -12.77 -4.90 30.78
C PRO A 468 -11.44 -4.14 30.98
N GLU A 469 -11.46 -3.12 31.83
CA GLU A 469 -10.27 -2.36 32.21
C GLU A 469 -9.56 -3.04 33.39
N ASN A 470 -8.53 -3.84 33.10
CA ASN A 470 -7.54 -4.20 34.12
C ASN A 470 -6.47 -3.11 34.15
N LEU A 471 -6.75 -2.01 34.86
CA LEU A 471 -5.80 -0.93 35.08
C LEU A 471 -4.64 -1.44 35.94
N THR A 472 -3.43 -1.43 35.38
CA THR A 472 -2.22 -1.50 36.19
C THR A 472 -2.01 -0.13 36.86
N GLY A 473 -1.57 -0.10 38.12
CA GLY A 473 -1.27 1.17 38.79
C GLY A 473 -0.16 1.94 38.07
N GLY A 474 -0.42 3.18 37.67
CA GLY A 474 0.51 4.06 36.93
C GLY A 474 -0.13 4.77 35.73
N ARG A 475 0.53 5.79 35.18
CA ARG A 475 0.06 6.47 33.95
C ARG A 475 0.42 5.61 32.74
N VAL A 476 -0.59 5.04 32.08
CA VAL A 476 -0.41 4.25 30.87
C VAL A 476 -0.17 5.17 29.67
N PRO A 477 0.76 4.86 28.74
CA PRO A 477 0.93 5.59 27.49
C PRO A 477 -0.34 5.54 26.63
N GLU A 478 -0.78 6.70 26.15
CA GLU A 478 -2.02 6.82 25.36
C GLU A 478 -1.82 7.76 24.17
N TYR A 479 -2.20 7.31 22.99
CA TYR A 479 -2.43 8.18 21.84
C TYR A 479 -3.92 8.48 21.74
N ARG A 480 -4.33 9.75 21.77
CA ARG A 480 -5.74 10.15 21.60
C ARG A 480 -5.93 10.95 20.32
N PHE A 481 -7.09 10.76 19.68
CA PHE A 481 -7.40 11.33 18.38
C PHE A 481 -8.71 12.12 18.43
N LEU A 482 -8.67 13.38 17.99
CA LEU A 482 -9.83 14.25 17.91
C LEU A 482 -10.14 14.61 16.47
N TYR A 483 -11.43 14.78 16.18
CA TYR A 483 -11.95 14.96 14.83
C TYR A 483 -12.85 16.19 14.76
N ASN A 484 -12.93 16.80 13.58
CA ASN A 484 -13.87 17.86 13.30
C ASN A 484 -15.31 17.35 13.48
N SER A 485 -16.08 18.03 14.31
CA SER A 485 -17.45 17.67 14.67
C SER A 485 -18.51 18.70 14.26
N GLU A 486 -18.11 19.75 13.53
CA GLU A 486 -19.02 20.82 13.08
C GLU A 486 -20.08 20.31 12.11
N LYS A 487 -19.67 19.38 11.24
CA LYS A 487 -20.55 18.64 10.32
C LYS A 487 -20.38 17.15 10.55
N ARG A 488 -21.42 16.39 10.22
CA ARG A 488 -21.42 14.93 10.30
C ARG A 488 -21.73 14.35 8.94
N MET A 489 -20.98 13.33 8.54
CA MET A 489 -21.38 12.54 7.37
C MET A 489 -22.64 11.73 7.70
N PRO A 490 -23.42 11.35 6.69
CA PRO A 490 -24.55 10.45 6.89
C PRO A 490 -24.11 9.08 7.40
N ASN A 491 -25.05 8.37 8.00
CA ASN A 491 -24.81 7.01 8.50
C ASN A 491 -24.71 5.97 7.36
N ASP A 492 -25.34 6.22 6.21
CA ASP A 492 -25.28 5.34 5.02
C ASP A 492 -24.12 5.69 4.07
N TYR A 493 -23.78 4.80 3.13
CA TYR A 493 -22.66 4.96 2.18
C TYR A 493 -23.11 5.16 0.72
N VAL A 494 -24.42 5.23 0.46
CA VAL A 494 -24.98 4.96 -0.88
C VAL A 494 -25.32 6.24 -1.63
N ARG A 495 -25.70 7.31 -0.92
CA ARG A 495 -26.22 8.53 -1.52
C ARG A 495 -25.16 9.28 -2.38
N PRO A 496 -25.57 9.95 -3.46
CA PRO A 496 -24.67 10.71 -4.34
C PRO A 496 -24.49 12.14 -3.84
N ILE A 497 -23.98 12.28 -2.61
CA ILE A 497 -23.83 13.54 -1.86
C ILE A 497 -22.37 13.99 -1.81
N ALA A 498 -21.65 13.71 -2.88
CA ALA A 498 -20.24 14.01 -3.02
C ALA A 498 -20.02 15.01 -4.16
N ASP A 499 -18.89 15.71 -4.11
CA ASP A 499 -18.36 16.44 -5.26
C ASP A 499 -17.89 15.47 -6.36
N SER A 500 -17.44 16.02 -7.49
CA SER A 500 -17.00 15.20 -8.63
C SER A 500 -15.71 14.40 -8.37
N TRP A 501 -15.05 14.61 -7.22
CA TRP A 501 -13.87 13.85 -6.76
C TRP A 501 -14.20 12.90 -5.60
N GLY A 502 -15.47 12.84 -5.17
CA GLY A 502 -15.95 11.91 -4.15
C GLY A 502 -15.97 12.44 -2.72
N TYR A 503 -15.76 13.75 -2.48
CA TYR A 503 -15.76 14.33 -1.13
C TYR A 503 -17.10 14.93 -0.72
N TYR A 504 -17.41 14.92 0.58
CA TYR A 504 -18.73 15.29 1.08
C TYR A 504 -19.08 16.76 0.80
N THR A 505 -20.25 17.00 0.21
CA THR A 505 -20.74 18.35 -0.13
C THR A 505 -21.98 18.76 0.66
N GLY A 506 -22.50 17.89 1.53
CA GLY A 506 -23.77 18.12 2.21
C GLY A 506 -24.99 17.79 1.35
N GLY A 507 -26.18 18.11 1.88
CA GLY A 507 -27.44 17.95 1.17
C GLY A 507 -28.09 16.56 1.27
N SER A 508 -29.22 16.41 0.59
CA SER A 508 -29.97 15.16 0.45
C SER A 508 -30.41 15.05 -1.01
N VAL A 509 -30.32 13.84 -1.57
CA VAL A 509 -30.83 13.52 -2.91
C VAL A 509 -31.90 12.46 -2.74
N ALA A 510 -33.09 12.70 -3.29
CA ALA A 510 -34.13 11.67 -3.31
C ALA A 510 -33.91 10.72 -4.49
N PHE A 511 -34.11 9.42 -4.28
CA PHE A 511 -33.85 8.42 -5.34
C PHE A 511 -34.77 8.56 -6.56
N ALA A 512 -35.94 9.17 -6.40
CA ALA A 512 -36.87 9.43 -7.49
C ALA A 512 -36.58 10.74 -8.25
N GLU A 513 -35.65 11.57 -7.78
CA GLU A 513 -35.32 12.82 -8.46
C GLU A 513 -34.58 12.56 -9.78
N ILE A 514 -34.90 13.38 -10.78
CA ILE A 514 -34.16 13.41 -12.04
C ILE A 514 -32.76 13.97 -11.76
N PRO A 515 -31.69 13.19 -11.96
CA PRO A 515 -30.32 13.63 -11.68
C PRO A 515 -29.85 14.71 -12.64
N ASN A 516 -29.18 15.73 -12.12
CA ASN A 516 -28.43 16.70 -12.95
C ASN A 516 -27.03 16.14 -13.27
N PHE A 517 -26.73 15.80 -14.52
CA PHE A 517 -25.43 15.26 -14.94
C PHE A 517 -24.33 16.33 -15.11
N SER A 518 -24.31 17.36 -14.27
CA SER A 518 -23.27 18.38 -14.24
C SER A 518 -22.20 18.09 -13.18
N GLN A 519 -21.04 18.72 -13.35
CA GLN A 519 -20.01 18.77 -12.32
C GLN A 519 -20.58 19.29 -11.00
N THR A 520 -20.19 18.66 -9.90
CA THR A 520 -20.51 19.04 -8.53
C THR A 520 -19.27 19.62 -7.87
N TYR A 521 -19.41 20.79 -7.24
CA TYR A 521 -18.30 21.56 -6.68
C TYR A 521 -18.02 21.20 -5.23
N SER A 522 -16.75 21.30 -4.83
CA SER A 522 -16.27 21.02 -3.48
C SER A 522 -16.76 22.04 -2.45
N SER A 523 -16.92 21.63 -1.21
CA SER A 523 -17.32 22.50 -0.09
C SER A 523 -16.43 22.27 1.12
N LEU A 524 -15.59 23.24 1.49
CA LEU A 524 -14.63 23.10 2.60
C LEU A 524 -15.31 22.66 3.90
N GLN A 525 -16.45 23.28 4.23
CA GLN A 525 -17.17 23.00 5.47
C GLN A 525 -17.62 21.53 5.58
N TYR A 526 -18.06 20.92 4.46
CA TYR A 526 -18.52 19.54 4.45
C TYR A 526 -17.37 18.55 4.20
N THR A 527 -16.37 18.90 3.40
CA THR A 527 -15.16 18.10 3.21
C THR A 527 -14.40 17.92 4.54
N LEU A 528 -14.43 18.91 5.43
CA LEU A 528 -13.83 18.82 6.77
C LEU A 528 -14.61 17.92 7.74
N ALA A 529 -15.83 17.46 7.41
CA ALA A 529 -16.64 16.65 8.31
C ALA A 529 -15.87 15.40 8.75
N GLU A 530 -15.74 15.19 10.06
CA GLU A 530 -15.14 13.99 10.64
C GLU A 530 -13.66 13.74 10.29
N VAL A 531 -12.96 14.73 9.76
CA VAL A 531 -11.50 14.69 9.52
C VAL A 531 -10.75 14.85 10.84
N LEU A 532 -9.66 14.11 11.04
CA LEU A 532 -8.77 14.21 12.21
C LEU A 532 -8.21 15.62 12.34
N THR A 533 -8.37 16.27 13.49
CA THR A 533 -7.89 17.64 13.74
C THR A 533 -6.79 17.70 14.80
N GLU A 534 -6.67 16.69 15.66
CA GLU A 534 -5.65 16.69 16.71
C GLU A 534 -5.18 15.27 17.05
N VAL A 535 -3.87 15.12 17.28
CA VAL A 535 -3.24 13.94 17.87
C VAL A 535 -2.64 14.35 19.21
N ILE A 536 -3.00 13.66 20.28
CA ILE A 536 -2.42 13.81 21.60
C ILE A 536 -1.49 12.63 21.83
N TYR A 537 -0.22 12.91 22.12
CA TYR A 537 0.82 11.89 22.30
C TYR A 537 0.86 11.37 23.74
N PRO A 538 1.49 10.21 24.00
CA PRO A 538 1.65 9.67 25.35
C PRO A 538 2.31 10.62 26.36
N THR A 539 3.13 11.55 25.88
CA THR A 539 3.77 12.59 26.69
C THR A 539 2.79 13.66 27.17
N GLY A 540 1.60 13.76 26.55
CA GLY A 540 0.60 14.81 26.75
C GLY A 540 0.70 15.96 25.75
N GLY A 541 1.82 16.10 25.03
CA GLY A 541 1.95 17.07 23.94
C GLY A 541 0.98 16.77 22.80
N LYS A 542 0.70 17.77 21.96
CA LYS A 542 -0.34 17.70 20.92
C LYS A 542 0.15 18.22 19.58
N SER A 543 -0.33 17.61 18.50
CA SER A 543 -0.24 18.16 17.14
C SER A 543 -1.64 18.49 16.65
N ARG A 544 -1.89 19.76 16.33
CA ARG A 544 -3.15 20.24 15.76
C ARG A 544 -3.00 20.51 14.27
N PHE A 545 -3.92 19.98 13.48
CA PHE A 545 -3.91 20.05 12.02
C PHE A 545 -5.03 20.96 11.52
N GLU A 546 -4.66 21.90 10.67
CA GLU A 546 -5.60 22.79 9.98
C GLU A 546 -5.49 22.52 8.48
N TYR A 547 -6.63 22.25 7.83
CA TYR A 547 -6.68 21.90 6.41
C TYR A 547 -7.42 22.94 5.58
N GLU A 548 -7.15 22.92 4.29
CA GLU A 548 -7.87 23.69 3.27
C GLU A 548 -8.13 22.82 2.02
N LEU A 549 -9.01 23.26 1.13
CA LEU A 549 -9.27 22.54 -0.12
C LEU A 549 -8.04 22.54 -1.04
N ASN A 550 -7.92 21.51 -1.86
CA ASN A 550 -7.01 21.56 -3.00
C ASN A 550 -7.41 22.69 -3.95
N ASN A 551 -6.41 23.41 -4.47
CA ASN A 551 -6.61 24.45 -5.47
C ASN A 551 -5.60 24.32 -6.61
N TYR A 552 -5.96 24.81 -7.79
CA TYR A 552 -5.10 24.76 -8.98
C TYR A 552 -5.20 26.07 -9.76
N SER A 553 -4.17 26.38 -10.55
CA SER A 553 -4.19 27.51 -11.49
C SER A 553 -4.01 27.11 -12.95
N LYS A 554 -3.68 25.84 -13.19
CA LYS A 554 -3.57 25.21 -14.51
C LYS A 554 -4.27 23.85 -14.52
N VAL A 555 -4.68 23.42 -15.71
CA VAL A 555 -5.26 22.10 -15.96
C VAL A 555 -4.59 21.50 -17.18
N VAL A 556 -4.29 20.20 -17.15
CA VAL A 556 -3.84 19.48 -18.35
C VAL A 556 -4.91 19.56 -19.44
N ALA A 557 -4.52 19.86 -20.68
CA ALA A 557 -5.46 19.90 -21.80
C ALA A 557 -5.86 18.47 -22.23
N PRO A 558 -7.01 18.29 -22.92
CA PRO A 558 -7.40 16.98 -23.45
C PRO A 558 -6.37 16.35 -24.41
N SER A 559 -5.48 17.16 -25.00
CA SER A 559 -4.36 16.70 -25.84
C SER A 559 -3.21 16.06 -25.05
N LEU A 560 -3.22 16.15 -23.72
CA LEU A 560 -2.18 15.70 -22.76
C LEU A 560 -0.82 16.39 -22.88
N MET A 561 -0.54 17.08 -23.98
CA MET A 561 0.76 17.70 -24.30
C MET A 561 0.83 19.20 -23.97
N SER A 562 -0.19 19.77 -23.31
CA SER A 562 -0.20 21.19 -22.94
C SER A 562 -1.05 21.46 -21.70
N LEU A 563 -0.89 22.66 -21.16
CA LEU A 563 -1.68 23.17 -20.04
C LEU A 563 -2.59 24.31 -20.47
N THR A 564 -3.77 24.37 -19.87
CA THR A 564 -4.69 25.51 -19.95
C THR A 564 -4.63 26.31 -18.66
N ASP A 565 -4.48 27.63 -18.75
CA ASP A 565 -4.59 28.54 -17.60
C ASP A 565 -6.06 28.60 -17.14
N LYS A 566 -6.37 27.89 -16.05
CA LYS A 566 -7.70 27.84 -15.46
C LYS A 566 -7.54 27.62 -13.97
N SER A 567 -8.08 28.54 -13.18
CA SER A 567 -8.04 28.45 -11.71
C SER A 567 -9.32 27.86 -11.15
N GLY A 568 -9.21 27.14 -10.04
CA GLY A 568 -10.36 26.56 -9.34
C GLY A 568 -9.96 25.78 -8.10
N THR A 569 -10.97 25.27 -7.39
CA THR A 569 -10.80 24.31 -6.30
C THR A 569 -11.11 22.91 -6.80
N ALA A 570 -10.39 21.93 -6.27
CA ALA A 570 -10.66 20.51 -6.47
C ALA A 570 -11.08 19.87 -5.14
N GLY A 571 -11.57 18.64 -5.23
CA GLY A 571 -11.92 17.86 -4.05
C GLY A 571 -10.71 17.52 -3.17
N GLY A 572 -11.01 17.12 -1.95
CA GLY A 572 -10.02 16.72 -0.96
C GLY A 572 -9.38 17.89 -0.23
N LEU A 573 -8.50 17.53 0.71
CA LEU A 573 -7.87 18.45 1.63
C LEU A 573 -6.36 18.35 1.52
N ARG A 574 -5.70 19.46 1.79
CA ARG A 574 -4.27 19.57 2.01
C ARG A 574 -3.98 20.27 3.32
N ILE A 575 -2.81 20.02 3.89
CA ILE A 575 -2.40 20.63 5.15
C ILE A 575 -2.10 22.12 4.95
N ARG A 576 -2.74 22.97 5.74
CA ARG A 576 -2.47 24.42 5.76
C ARG A 576 -1.47 24.78 6.85
N ARG A 577 -1.68 24.22 8.05
CA ARG A 577 -0.86 24.51 9.22
C ARG A 577 -0.85 23.32 10.18
N ILE A 578 0.32 23.04 10.76
CA ILE A 578 0.49 22.12 11.89
C ILE A 578 0.99 22.95 13.06
N THR A 579 0.27 22.92 14.18
CA THR A 579 0.64 23.62 15.41
C THR A 579 0.94 22.60 16.50
N ASN A 580 2.11 22.68 17.11
CA ASN A 580 2.52 21.80 18.20
C ASN A 580 2.27 22.50 19.54
N LEU A 581 1.67 21.77 20.48
CA LEU A 581 1.33 22.26 21.81
C LEU A 581 1.92 21.36 22.90
N ASP A 582 2.17 21.93 24.07
CA ASP A 582 2.46 21.15 25.27
C ASP A 582 1.19 20.54 25.89
N ASN A 583 1.34 19.91 27.06
CA ASN A 583 0.23 19.32 27.81
C ASN A 583 -0.72 20.34 28.44
N GLU A 584 -0.33 21.61 28.53
CA GLU A 584 -1.12 22.73 29.08
C GLU A 584 -1.75 23.59 27.99
N ASP A 585 -1.71 23.13 26.73
CA ASP A 585 -2.19 23.84 25.54
C ASP A 585 -1.41 25.13 25.19
N ASN A 586 -0.19 25.30 25.70
CA ASN A 586 0.70 26.36 25.23
C ASN A 586 1.32 25.98 23.87
N VAL A 587 1.38 26.94 22.96
CA VAL A 587 1.99 26.74 21.64
C VAL A 587 3.51 26.62 21.78
N LEU A 588 4.09 25.55 21.24
CA LEU A 588 5.54 25.34 21.16
C LEU A 588 6.12 25.88 19.84
N GLY A 589 5.33 25.84 18.78
CA GLY A 589 5.68 26.32 17.45
C GLY A 589 4.70 25.82 16.41
N ALA A 590 4.85 26.28 15.17
CA ALA A 590 4.00 25.85 14.07
C ALA A 590 4.75 25.79 12.73
N LYS A 591 4.20 25.01 11.80
CA LYS A 591 4.59 25.00 10.40
C LYS A 591 3.41 25.42 9.55
N GLN A 592 3.60 26.40 8.68
CA GLN A 592 2.59 26.83 7.71
C GLN A 592 3.04 26.50 6.29
N TYR A 593 2.09 26.05 5.47
CA TYR A 593 2.34 25.61 4.10
C TYR A 593 1.64 26.55 3.12
N TYR A 594 2.37 27.00 2.10
CA TYR A 594 1.86 27.79 1.00
C TYR A 594 2.07 27.04 -0.30
N TYR A 595 0.98 26.76 -1.03
CA TYR A 595 1.01 26.04 -2.30
C TYR A 595 1.07 27.01 -3.48
N SER A 596 2.10 27.85 -3.47
CA SER A 596 2.23 29.06 -4.27
C SER A 596 3.71 29.43 -4.39
N ASN A 597 4.07 30.25 -5.39
CA ASN A 597 5.43 30.77 -5.54
C ASN A 597 5.75 31.92 -4.57
N THR A 598 4.78 32.36 -3.77
CA THR A 598 4.93 33.42 -2.76
C THR A 598 4.36 32.98 -1.43
N ARG A 599 4.81 33.60 -0.33
CA ARG A 599 4.27 33.43 1.03
C ARG A 599 2.91 34.14 1.24
N ASP A 600 2.15 34.33 0.16
CA ASP A 600 0.79 34.87 0.20
C ASP A 600 -0.23 33.74 0.21
N ARG A 601 -1.09 33.72 1.24
CA ARG A 601 -2.19 32.75 1.35
C ARG A 601 -3.20 32.84 0.22
N PHE A 602 -3.36 34.03 -0.36
CA PHE A 602 -4.26 34.25 -1.49
C PHE A 602 -3.50 34.31 -2.83
N GLY A 603 -2.22 33.97 -2.81
CA GLY A 603 -1.37 33.90 -3.98
C GLY A 603 -1.88 32.89 -5.01
N LYS A 604 -1.50 33.10 -6.28
CA LYS A 604 -1.84 32.18 -7.37
C LYS A 604 -1.25 30.80 -7.07
N SER A 605 -2.11 29.79 -7.05
CA SER A 605 -1.73 28.40 -6.78
C SER A 605 -0.67 27.89 -7.74
N SER A 606 0.29 27.11 -7.24
CA SER A 606 1.23 26.32 -8.05
C SER A 606 0.64 24.97 -8.51
N GLY A 607 -0.60 24.68 -8.13
CA GLY A 607 -1.29 23.42 -8.39
C GLY A 607 -1.68 23.25 -9.86
N ILE A 608 -1.48 22.04 -10.37
CA ILE A 608 -1.94 21.61 -11.70
C ILE A 608 -2.95 20.47 -11.51
N LEU A 609 -4.15 20.65 -12.05
CA LEU A 609 -5.20 19.63 -12.06
C LEU A 609 -4.97 18.64 -13.22
N LYS A 610 -4.96 17.33 -12.93
CA LYS A 610 -4.70 16.27 -13.92
C LYS A 610 -5.73 16.24 -15.05
N SER A 611 -6.99 16.52 -14.76
CA SER A 611 -8.10 16.60 -15.72
C SER A 611 -9.34 17.19 -15.06
N LEU A 612 -10.22 17.80 -15.87
CA LEU A 612 -11.54 18.18 -15.38
C LEU A 612 -12.42 16.92 -15.26
N PRO A 613 -13.28 16.83 -14.22
CA PRO A 613 -14.27 15.76 -14.15
C PRO A 613 -15.18 15.75 -15.39
N VAL A 614 -15.37 14.55 -15.97
CA VAL A 614 -16.21 14.35 -17.15
C VAL A 614 -17.46 13.60 -16.74
N ASN A 615 -18.63 14.23 -16.87
CA ASN A 615 -19.92 13.60 -16.57
C ASN A 615 -20.71 13.18 -17.81
N GLU A 616 -20.24 13.55 -19.01
CA GLU A 616 -20.84 13.22 -20.29
C GLU A 616 -19.74 12.84 -21.30
N MET A 617 -19.95 11.74 -22.03
CA MET A 617 -19.14 11.33 -23.18
C MET A 617 -20.01 11.21 -24.43
N VAL A 618 -19.42 11.48 -25.58
CA VAL A 618 -20.08 11.38 -26.89
C VAL A 618 -19.21 10.56 -27.82
N TYR A 619 -19.78 9.52 -28.42
CA TYR A 619 -19.17 8.76 -29.52
C TYR A 619 -19.95 9.02 -30.80
N THR A 620 -19.27 9.46 -31.86
CA THR A 620 -19.91 9.78 -33.15
C THR A 620 -19.35 8.84 -34.21
N LEU A 621 -20.23 8.17 -34.96
CA LEU A 621 -19.81 7.35 -36.10
C LEU A 621 -19.42 8.25 -37.27
N LYS A 622 -18.29 7.91 -37.90
CA LYS A 622 -17.77 8.58 -39.10
C LYS A 622 -18.16 7.80 -40.36
N ASP A 623 -18.53 8.52 -41.42
CA ASP A 623 -18.79 7.95 -42.75
C ASP A 623 -17.59 8.20 -43.68
N GLY A 624 -16.70 7.21 -43.79
CA GLY A 624 -15.44 7.34 -44.52
C GLY A 624 -14.54 8.43 -43.94
N ASP A 625 -13.91 9.24 -44.79
CA ASP A 625 -13.02 10.33 -44.37
C ASP A 625 -13.75 11.65 -44.07
N LYS A 626 -15.08 11.71 -44.21
CA LYS A 626 -15.83 12.95 -44.00
C LYS A 626 -16.00 13.25 -42.53
N GLU A 627 -15.79 14.51 -42.15
CA GLU A 627 -16.16 14.99 -40.83
C GLU A 627 -17.67 14.83 -40.61
N PRO A 628 -18.10 14.26 -39.47
CA PRO A 628 -19.51 14.02 -39.21
C PRO A 628 -20.26 15.34 -39.05
N ASP A 629 -21.35 15.52 -39.81
CA ASP A 629 -22.28 16.64 -39.59
C ASP A 629 -22.98 16.44 -38.23
N PRO A 630 -22.80 17.34 -37.24
CA PRO A 630 -23.34 17.18 -35.90
C PRO A 630 -24.87 16.99 -35.86
N LYS A 631 -25.59 17.45 -36.88
CA LYS A 631 -27.06 17.31 -36.95
C LYS A 631 -27.51 15.93 -37.42
N ASN A 632 -26.73 15.29 -38.28
CA ASN A 632 -27.12 14.08 -39.00
C ASN A 632 -26.30 12.84 -38.60
N ALA A 633 -25.18 13.03 -37.89
CA ALA A 633 -24.32 11.93 -37.47
C ALA A 633 -24.97 11.06 -36.39
N ILE A 634 -24.76 9.75 -36.49
CA ILE A 634 -25.16 8.79 -35.46
C ILE A 634 -24.25 9.03 -34.25
N SER A 635 -24.83 9.46 -33.14
CA SER A 635 -24.09 9.76 -31.92
C SER A 635 -24.65 9.02 -30.72
N LEU A 636 -23.77 8.53 -29.87
CA LEU A 636 -24.06 7.90 -28.60
C LEU A 636 -23.60 8.82 -27.47
N TYR A 637 -24.55 9.35 -26.70
CA TYR A 637 -24.32 10.14 -25.51
C TYR A 637 -24.45 9.26 -24.27
N LEU A 638 -23.43 9.30 -23.42
CA LEU A 638 -23.42 8.63 -22.12
C LEU A 638 -23.27 9.67 -21.03
N LYS A 639 -24.18 9.67 -20.04
CA LYS A 639 -24.11 10.55 -18.88
C LYS A 639 -24.06 9.75 -17.59
N SER A 640 -23.26 10.20 -16.63
CA SER A 640 -23.05 9.50 -15.36
C SER A 640 -22.82 10.47 -14.22
N LYS A 641 -23.56 10.28 -13.11
CA LYS A 641 -23.27 10.98 -11.85
C LYS A 641 -21.93 10.56 -11.24
N GLY A 642 -21.45 9.36 -11.54
CA GLY A 642 -20.14 8.87 -11.09
C GLY A 642 -18.97 9.40 -11.93
N GLY A 643 -19.26 10.08 -13.04
CA GLY A 643 -18.25 10.55 -13.99
C GLY A 643 -17.68 9.43 -14.87
N PHE A 644 -16.71 9.81 -15.70
CA PHE A 644 -15.95 8.96 -16.61
C PHE A 644 -14.46 9.26 -16.49
N PHE A 645 -13.63 8.23 -16.60
CA PHE A 645 -12.17 8.29 -16.43
C PHE A 645 -11.48 7.51 -17.54
N PRO A 646 -10.26 7.88 -17.94
CA PRO A 646 -9.51 7.16 -18.95
C PRO A 646 -8.98 5.84 -18.39
N SER A 647 -8.95 4.80 -19.23
CA SER A 647 -8.31 3.52 -18.91
C SER A 647 -6.81 3.63 -19.18
N VAL A 648 -6.01 3.77 -18.12
CA VAL A 648 -4.57 4.10 -18.23
C VAL A 648 -3.74 3.25 -17.30
N THR A 649 -2.78 2.48 -17.83
CA THR A 649 -1.91 1.61 -17.03
C THR A 649 -0.90 2.40 -16.22
N ASN A 650 -0.60 1.95 -15.01
CA ASN A 650 0.38 2.56 -14.12
C ASN A 650 0.13 4.06 -13.83
N LEU A 651 -1.14 4.46 -13.66
CA LEU A 651 -1.54 5.85 -13.39
C LEU A 651 -1.58 6.14 -11.88
N ASN A 652 -0.40 6.39 -11.29
CA ASN A 652 -0.27 6.79 -9.89
C ASN A 652 -0.07 8.31 -9.78
N THR A 653 -1.15 9.08 -9.99
CA THR A 653 -1.10 10.54 -9.94
C THR A 653 -2.25 11.12 -9.11
N PRO A 654 -1.97 12.13 -8.25
CA PRO A 654 -3.02 12.84 -7.53
C PRO A 654 -3.90 13.65 -8.50
N ASP A 655 -5.10 14.04 -8.06
CA ASP A 655 -5.95 14.96 -8.82
C ASP A 655 -5.28 16.32 -9.02
N VAL A 656 -4.63 16.83 -7.97
CA VAL A 656 -3.84 18.07 -8.00
C VAL A 656 -2.44 17.79 -7.45
N GLY A 657 -1.42 18.18 -8.23
CA GLY A 657 -0.04 18.21 -7.81
C GLY A 657 0.52 19.63 -7.78
N TYR A 658 1.33 19.97 -6.79
CA TYR A 658 1.87 21.32 -6.58
C TYR A 658 3.31 21.44 -7.06
N SER A 659 3.55 22.27 -8.06
CA SER A 659 4.91 22.49 -8.58
C SER A 659 5.80 23.30 -7.63
N CYS A 660 5.21 24.03 -6.67
CA CYS A 660 5.94 24.81 -5.65
C CYS A 660 5.22 24.80 -4.31
N VAL A 661 5.94 24.49 -3.23
CA VAL A 661 5.43 24.54 -1.86
C VAL A 661 6.43 25.27 -0.97
N ILE A 662 5.95 26.24 -0.21
CA ILE A 662 6.74 26.95 0.80
C ILE A 662 6.33 26.47 2.18
N GLU A 663 7.29 25.97 2.95
CA GLU A 663 7.13 25.62 4.36
C GLU A 663 7.78 26.69 5.23
N GLU A 664 6.98 27.40 6.02
CA GLU A 664 7.45 28.44 6.94
C GLU A 664 7.30 27.99 8.40
N ALA A 665 8.38 28.11 9.18
CA ALA A 665 8.39 27.74 10.58
C ALA A 665 8.13 28.96 11.47
N PHE A 666 7.36 28.76 12.54
CA PHE A 666 7.02 29.78 13.53
C PHE A 666 7.38 29.29 14.93
N ASP A 667 7.89 30.22 15.75
CA ASP A 667 8.07 29.98 17.18
C ASP A 667 6.75 30.06 17.97
N LYS A 668 6.85 29.89 19.30
CA LYS A 668 5.73 30.00 20.23
C LYS A 668 5.00 31.35 20.22
N ASP A 669 5.71 32.43 19.85
CA ASP A 669 5.19 33.80 19.80
C ASP A 669 4.67 34.14 18.39
N ASN A 670 4.54 33.12 17.53
CA ASN A 670 4.12 33.20 16.14
C ASN A 670 5.02 34.13 15.28
N LYS A 671 6.31 34.20 15.60
CA LYS A 671 7.32 34.87 14.77
C LYS A 671 7.98 33.87 13.83
N SER A 672 8.11 34.26 12.57
CA SER A 672 8.77 33.45 11.53
C SER A 672 10.23 33.17 11.91
N GLN A 673 10.65 31.92 11.71
CA GLN A 673 12.01 31.43 11.91
C GLN A 673 12.74 31.18 10.58
N GLY A 674 12.19 31.68 9.47
CA GLY A 674 12.62 31.37 8.12
C GLY A 674 11.72 30.34 7.43
N TYR A 675 12.04 30.03 6.18
CA TYR A 675 11.21 29.17 5.34
C TYR A 675 12.01 28.40 4.30
N ILE A 676 11.40 27.35 3.78
CA ILE A 676 11.97 26.49 2.73
C ILE A 676 11.03 26.51 1.53
N VAL A 677 11.54 26.90 0.36
CA VAL A 677 10.82 26.80 -0.92
C VAL A 677 11.20 25.49 -1.59
N ARG A 678 10.23 24.68 -1.97
CA ARG A 678 10.44 23.40 -2.66
C ARG A 678 9.76 23.37 -4.01
N HIS A 679 10.49 22.98 -5.05
CA HIS A 679 9.94 22.80 -6.39
C HIS A 679 9.85 21.32 -6.74
N TYR A 680 8.77 20.93 -7.42
CA TYR A 680 8.51 19.54 -7.80
C TYR A 680 8.28 19.40 -9.30
N SER A 681 8.70 18.26 -9.87
CA SER A 681 8.32 17.87 -11.23
C SER A 681 6.81 17.67 -11.32
N ASN A 682 6.21 18.11 -12.42
CA ASN A 682 4.76 18.09 -12.61
C ASN A 682 4.43 18.07 -14.11
N TYR A 683 3.16 18.23 -14.49
CA TYR A 683 2.70 18.28 -15.90
C TYR A 683 3.17 19.51 -16.70
N ASN A 684 4.44 19.88 -16.59
CA ASN A 684 5.09 20.97 -17.31
C ASN A 684 6.58 20.68 -17.48
N GLU A 685 7.26 21.61 -18.12
CA GLU A 685 8.72 21.65 -18.19
C GLU A 685 9.31 21.89 -16.80
N ASP A 686 10.26 21.04 -16.39
CA ASP A 686 11.03 21.18 -15.15
C ASP A 686 12.08 22.30 -15.24
N ILE A 687 12.83 22.53 -14.14
CA ILE A 687 13.88 23.55 -14.09
C ILE A 687 15.10 23.26 -15.00
N TYR A 688 15.12 22.09 -15.67
CA TYR A 688 16.18 21.65 -16.58
C TYR A 688 15.71 21.52 -18.04
N GLY A 689 14.45 21.87 -18.33
CA GLY A 689 13.88 21.81 -19.66
C GLY A 689 13.20 20.49 -20.05
N ASN A 690 13.07 19.53 -19.14
CA ASN A 690 12.41 18.25 -19.43
C ASN A 690 10.91 18.37 -19.18
N THR A 691 10.09 17.89 -20.12
CA THR A 691 8.64 17.83 -19.93
C THR A 691 8.20 16.49 -19.36
N HIS A 692 7.24 16.52 -18.43
CA HIS A 692 6.64 15.31 -17.85
C HIS A 692 5.15 15.17 -18.19
N TYR A 693 4.77 15.65 -19.38
CA TYR A 693 3.47 15.35 -19.97
C TYR A 693 3.34 13.84 -20.22
N ASP A 694 2.11 13.34 -20.14
CA ASP A 694 1.79 11.99 -20.59
C ASP A 694 1.81 11.94 -22.13
N GLU A 695 1.93 10.75 -22.71
CA GLU A 695 1.97 10.57 -24.16
C GLU A 695 0.65 10.03 -24.69
N LEU A 696 0.21 10.54 -25.84
CA LEU A 696 -0.94 9.98 -26.54
C LEU A 696 -0.72 8.50 -26.87
N ALA A 697 -1.81 7.75 -26.97
CA ALA A 697 -1.77 6.41 -27.53
C ALA A 697 -1.09 6.42 -28.91
N PHE A 698 -0.18 5.48 -29.17
CA PHE A 698 0.52 5.42 -30.45
C PHE A 698 -0.35 4.81 -31.56
N TYR A 699 -1.45 4.16 -31.19
CA TYR A 699 -2.51 3.73 -32.10
C TYR A 699 -3.86 3.79 -31.37
N SER A 700 -4.87 4.37 -32.01
CA SER A 700 -6.25 4.31 -31.53
C SER A 700 -7.20 4.18 -32.71
N MET A 701 -8.28 3.41 -32.52
CA MET A 701 -9.41 3.40 -33.44
C MET A 701 -10.36 4.59 -33.23
N PHE A 702 -10.12 5.42 -32.20
CA PHE A 702 -10.80 6.69 -31.99
C PHE A 702 -10.09 7.84 -32.70
N GLU A 703 -10.87 8.84 -33.11
CA GLU A 703 -10.35 10.12 -33.60
C GLU A 703 -10.66 11.24 -32.58
N GLY A 704 -9.80 12.26 -32.53
CA GLY A 704 -9.93 13.40 -31.61
C GLY A 704 -9.18 13.24 -30.28
N ASN A 705 -9.34 14.23 -29.39
CA ASN A 705 -8.71 14.25 -28.06
C ASN A 705 -9.80 14.40 -26.98
N SER A 706 -9.72 13.60 -25.91
CA SER A 706 -10.64 13.65 -24.77
C SER A 706 -9.93 13.25 -23.47
N TYR A 707 -10.38 13.78 -22.34
CA TYR A 707 -9.93 13.37 -21.00
C TYR A 707 -10.19 11.90 -20.66
N THR A 708 -11.03 11.21 -21.45
CA THR A 708 -11.41 9.81 -21.25
C THR A 708 -10.70 8.84 -22.19
N MET A 709 -9.84 9.34 -23.09
CA MET A 709 -9.08 8.47 -24.00
C MET A 709 -7.91 7.78 -23.27
N PRO A 710 -7.63 6.49 -23.54
CA PRO A 710 -6.43 5.82 -23.06
C PRO A 710 -5.15 6.52 -23.55
N PHE A 711 -4.12 6.52 -22.71
CA PHE A 711 -2.82 7.15 -22.99
C PHE A 711 -1.68 6.44 -22.26
N SER A 712 -0.43 6.75 -22.63
CA SER A 712 0.77 6.20 -21.97
C SER A 712 1.19 7.11 -20.82
N SER A 713 1.11 6.61 -19.58
CA SER A 713 1.39 7.43 -18.39
C SER A 713 2.89 7.55 -18.09
N ARG A 714 3.33 8.77 -17.77
CA ARG A 714 4.66 9.11 -17.22
C ARG A 714 4.58 9.55 -15.75
N SER A 715 3.60 9.02 -15.02
CA SER A 715 3.32 9.37 -13.61
C SER A 715 4.54 9.25 -12.69
N MET A 716 5.39 8.25 -12.92
CA MET A 716 6.60 8.00 -12.13
C MET A 716 7.64 9.14 -12.17
N GLU A 717 7.55 10.04 -13.15
CA GLU A 717 8.47 11.17 -13.28
C GLU A 717 7.98 12.41 -12.52
N ARG A 718 6.72 12.44 -12.08
CA ARG A 718 6.09 13.58 -11.41
C ARG A 718 6.21 13.46 -9.88
N GLY A 719 6.12 14.60 -9.20
CA GLY A 719 6.26 14.70 -7.74
C GLY A 719 7.69 14.52 -7.23
N LYS A 720 8.70 14.50 -8.11
CA LYS A 720 10.11 14.43 -7.75
C LYS A 720 10.58 15.81 -7.30
N LEU A 721 11.37 15.88 -6.22
CA LEU A 721 11.86 17.13 -5.66
C LEU A 721 12.97 17.70 -6.53
N LEU A 722 12.74 18.82 -7.23
CA LEU A 722 13.69 19.44 -8.16
C LEU A 722 14.63 20.44 -7.48
N SER A 723 14.13 21.17 -6.46
CA SER A 723 14.98 22.05 -5.67
C SER A 723 14.43 22.31 -4.27
N GLU A 724 15.33 22.65 -3.35
CA GLU A 724 15.05 23.20 -2.02
C GLU A 724 15.85 24.47 -1.80
N GLU A 725 15.19 25.55 -1.36
CA GLU A 725 15.80 26.85 -1.11
C GLU A 725 15.48 27.29 0.32
N TYR A 726 16.51 27.42 1.16
CA TYR A 726 16.40 27.69 2.59
C TYR A 726 16.67 29.18 2.86
N TYR A 727 15.69 29.88 3.40
CA TYR A 727 15.74 31.31 3.70
C TYR A 727 15.72 31.56 5.20
N ASP A 728 16.49 32.56 5.65
CA ASP A 728 16.44 33.04 7.02
C ASP A 728 15.30 34.05 7.26
N VAL A 729 15.19 34.53 8.50
CA VAL A 729 14.15 35.48 8.94
C VAL A 729 14.17 36.83 8.22
N ASN A 730 15.26 37.16 7.51
CA ASN A 730 15.43 38.41 6.76
C ASN A 730 15.31 38.18 5.24
N ASP A 731 14.68 37.08 4.81
CA ASP A 731 14.51 36.70 3.40
C ASP A 731 15.85 36.47 2.65
N ARG A 732 16.92 36.13 3.39
CA ARG A 732 18.22 35.84 2.77
C ARG A 732 18.34 34.34 2.50
N LEU A 733 18.63 33.98 1.25
CA LEU A 733 18.93 32.61 0.85
C LEU A 733 20.24 32.14 1.52
N ARG A 734 20.18 31.00 2.22
CA ARG A 734 21.32 30.42 2.95
C ARG A 734 21.84 29.12 2.35
N LYS A 735 20.93 28.35 1.76
CA LYS A 735 21.25 27.07 1.12
C LYS A 735 20.29 26.85 -0.03
N LYS A 736 20.81 26.39 -1.16
CA LYS A 736 20.01 25.90 -2.30
C LYS A 736 20.50 24.52 -2.70
N VAL A 737 19.60 23.57 -2.82
CA VAL A 737 19.89 22.22 -3.31
C VAL A 737 19.07 22.00 -4.57
N ASN A 738 19.69 21.65 -5.69
CA ASN A 738 19.00 21.27 -6.92
C ASN A 738 19.24 19.78 -7.20
N TYR A 739 18.20 19.09 -7.65
CA TYR A 739 18.21 17.67 -7.96
C TYR A 739 17.82 17.46 -9.41
N ARG A 740 18.67 16.77 -10.17
CA ARG A 740 18.35 16.29 -11.52
C ARG A 740 18.03 14.81 -11.45
N TYR A 741 17.07 14.35 -12.25
CA TYR A 741 16.68 12.95 -12.38
C TYR A 741 16.89 12.44 -13.80
N LYS A 742 17.04 11.13 -13.97
CA LYS A 742 17.14 10.45 -15.25
C LYS A 742 16.42 9.10 -15.22
N GLU A 743 16.09 8.61 -16.41
CA GLU A 743 15.69 7.22 -16.59
C GLU A 743 16.86 6.27 -16.32
N VAL A 744 16.60 5.24 -15.53
CA VAL A 744 17.50 4.13 -15.25
C VAL A 744 16.86 2.87 -15.77
N THR A 745 17.62 2.08 -16.54
CA THR A 745 17.13 0.92 -17.30
C THR A 745 15.91 1.26 -18.20
N PRO A 746 16.06 2.17 -19.20
CA PRO A 746 14.97 2.54 -20.11
C PRO A 746 14.29 1.33 -20.74
N GLY A 747 12.95 1.27 -20.68
CA GLY A 747 12.16 0.16 -21.19
C GLY A 747 10.67 0.44 -21.17
N SER A 748 9.93 -0.25 -22.04
CA SER A 748 8.47 -0.26 -22.06
C SER A 748 7.93 -1.54 -22.71
N PHE A 749 6.65 -1.82 -22.49
CA PHE A 749 5.91 -2.86 -23.23
C PHE A 749 4.56 -2.31 -23.72
N VAL A 750 4.01 -2.97 -24.73
CA VAL A 750 2.73 -2.59 -25.35
C VAL A 750 1.58 -3.08 -24.48
N THR A 751 0.61 -2.21 -24.23
CA THR A 751 -0.66 -2.53 -23.56
C THR A 751 -1.82 -2.13 -24.46
N ALA A 752 -2.90 -2.90 -24.39
CA ALA A 752 -4.13 -2.63 -25.12
C ALA A 752 -5.27 -2.24 -24.18
N ASP A 753 -6.16 -1.39 -24.68
CA ASP A 753 -7.48 -1.11 -24.10
C ASP A 753 -8.52 -1.39 -25.19
N GLN A 754 -9.45 -2.29 -24.93
CA GLN A 754 -10.49 -2.69 -25.89
C GLN A 754 -11.87 -2.52 -25.28
N MET A 755 -12.82 -2.00 -26.06
CA MET A 755 -14.20 -1.81 -25.62
C MET A 755 -15.21 -2.05 -26.74
N VAL A 756 -16.40 -2.50 -26.34
CA VAL A 756 -17.58 -2.59 -27.20
C VAL A 756 -18.50 -1.41 -26.90
N LEU A 757 -18.82 -0.64 -27.94
CA LEU A 757 -19.76 0.47 -27.89
C LEU A 757 -21.11 0.01 -28.46
N PHE A 758 -22.17 -0.07 -27.67
CA PHE A 758 -23.48 -0.40 -28.24
C PHE A 758 -24.27 0.88 -28.52
N PHE A 759 -24.46 1.16 -29.80
CA PHE A 759 -25.31 2.26 -30.25
C PHE A 759 -26.76 1.86 -30.03
N CYS A 760 -27.23 0.80 -30.68
CA CYS A 760 -28.61 0.33 -30.53
C CYS A 760 -28.69 -1.16 -30.22
N THR A 761 -29.60 -1.53 -29.33
CA THR A 761 -29.80 -2.93 -28.89
C THR A 761 -31.17 -3.48 -29.26
N ASP A 762 -31.97 -2.72 -30.00
CA ASP A 762 -33.27 -3.15 -30.49
C ASP A 762 -33.11 -4.28 -31.49
N LEU A 763 -34.01 -5.27 -31.45
CA LEU A 763 -33.95 -6.46 -32.32
C LEU A 763 -33.87 -6.11 -33.80
N ASP A 764 -34.62 -5.10 -34.25
CA ASP A 764 -34.68 -4.71 -35.66
C ASP A 764 -33.57 -3.72 -36.08
N ASN A 765 -32.86 -3.10 -35.12
CA ASN A 765 -31.90 -2.02 -35.37
C ASN A 765 -30.58 -2.19 -34.60
N PHE A 766 -30.19 -3.43 -34.27
CA PHE A 766 -29.00 -3.72 -33.47
C PHE A 766 -27.72 -3.18 -34.12
N MET A 767 -26.98 -2.35 -33.38
CA MET A 767 -25.77 -1.71 -33.84
C MET A 767 -24.76 -1.55 -32.71
N LEU A 768 -23.52 -2.00 -32.94
CA LEU A 768 -22.39 -1.82 -32.06
C LEU A 768 -21.11 -1.48 -32.83
N GLY A 769 -20.14 -0.89 -32.12
CA GLY A 769 -18.77 -0.71 -32.55
C GLY A 769 -17.82 -1.47 -31.64
N LYS A 770 -16.75 -2.04 -32.21
CA LYS A 770 -15.64 -2.63 -31.46
C LYS A 770 -14.42 -1.76 -31.71
N VAL A 771 -13.81 -1.26 -30.64
CA VAL A 771 -12.75 -0.27 -30.73
C VAL A 771 -11.65 -0.60 -29.75
N GLY A 772 -10.43 -0.27 -30.13
CA GLY A 772 -9.23 -0.57 -29.37
C GLY A 772 -8.22 0.56 -29.46
N THR A 773 -7.38 0.65 -28.43
CA THR A 773 -6.27 1.60 -28.33
C THR A 773 -5.02 0.86 -27.85
N LEU A 774 -3.85 1.19 -28.41
CA LEU A 774 -2.56 0.70 -27.96
C LEU A 774 -1.75 1.82 -27.29
N THR A 775 -1.23 1.51 -26.11
CA THR A 775 -0.41 2.40 -25.28
C THR A 775 0.90 1.71 -24.87
N ARG A 776 1.82 2.49 -24.30
CA ARG A 776 3.05 1.97 -23.67
C ARG A 776 2.93 2.04 -22.17
N THR A 777 3.45 1.01 -21.50
CA THR A 777 3.69 1.03 -20.07
C THR A 777 5.20 1.03 -19.84
N TYR A 778 5.71 2.10 -19.24
CA TYR A 778 7.13 2.28 -18.95
C TYR A 778 7.59 1.44 -17.75
N THR A 779 8.77 0.82 -17.85
CA THR A 779 9.35 -0.07 -16.82
C THR A 779 10.64 0.49 -16.18
N HIS A 780 11.13 1.61 -16.69
CA HIS A 780 12.30 2.29 -16.16
C HIS A 780 12.05 2.81 -14.74
N ALA A 781 13.13 3.08 -14.01
CA ALA A 781 13.06 3.84 -12.77
C ALA A 781 13.49 5.29 -13.05
N TYR A 782 12.88 6.27 -12.38
CA TYR A 782 13.25 7.68 -12.53
C TYR A 782 13.99 8.16 -11.28
N LEU A 783 15.32 8.00 -11.31
CA LEU A 783 16.21 8.11 -10.16
C LEU A 783 17.15 9.31 -10.29
N THR A 784 17.72 9.74 -9.16
CA THR A 784 18.58 10.94 -9.10
C THR A 784 19.82 10.78 -9.98
N ASP A 785 20.04 11.71 -10.91
CA ASP A 785 21.22 11.81 -11.76
C ASP A 785 22.31 12.66 -11.11
N SER A 786 21.95 13.82 -10.56
CA SER A 786 22.89 14.71 -9.88
C SER A 786 22.23 15.56 -8.81
N VAL A 787 23.04 16.01 -7.84
CA VAL A 787 22.66 16.93 -6.77
C VAL A 787 23.70 18.03 -6.70
N ILE A 788 23.24 19.29 -6.75
CA ILE A 788 24.08 20.48 -6.63
C ILE A 788 23.61 21.25 -5.40
N GLU A 789 24.44 21.30 -4.37
CA GLU A 789 24.21 22.08 -3.16
C GLU A 789 25.07 23.35 -3.17
N THR A 790 24.44 24.51 -2.98
CA THR A 790 25.09 25.82 -2.90
C THR A 790 24.82 26.44 -1.52
N LEU A 791 25.88 26.77 -0.78
CA LEU A 791 25.83 27.39 0.54
C LEU A 791 26.24 28.86 0.47
N TYR A 792 25.48 29.74 1.12
CA TYR A 792 25.67 31.18 1.12
C TYR A 792 26.07 31.68 2.53
N PRO A 793 27.38 31.90 2.79
CA PRO A 793 27.88 32.31 4.10
C PRO A 793 27.44 33.74 4.49
N GLN A 794 27.44 34.07 5.78
CA GLN A 794 27.12 35.43 6.27
C GLN A 794 28.21 36.46 5.96
N SER A 795 29.47 36.02 5.89
CA SER A 795 30.65 36.86 5.69
C SER A 795 31.52 36.26 4.59
N GLY A 796 31.59 36.95 3.45
CA GLY A 796 32.32 36.51 2.25
C GLY A 796 31.41 36.48 1.03
N ASN A 797 31.90 36.97 -0.11
CA ASN A 797 31.11 37.07 -1.36
C ASN A 797 31.08 35.77 -2.18
N THR A 798 31.73 34.68 -1.72
CA THR A 798 31.86 33.43 -2.49
C THR A 798 30.97 32.34 -1.91
N ALA A 799 30.02 31.86 -2.72
CA ALA A 799 29.21 30.69 -2.40
C ALA A 799 30.03 29.39 -2.52
N PHE A 800 29.74 28.42 -1.66
CA PHE A 800 30.37 27.09 -1.73
C PHE A 800 29.45 26.15 -2.50
N VAL A 801 29.95 25.50 -3.54
CA VAL A 801 29.18 24.57 -4.38
C VAL A 801 29.72 23.15 -4.18
N ILE A 802 28.82 22.23 -3.82
CA ILE A 802 29.06 20.80 -3.69
C ILE A 802 28.24 20.11 -4.76
N GLU A 803 28.90 19.40 -5.66
CA GLU A 803 28.25 18.66 -6.75
C GLU A 803 28.46 17.16 -6.56
N LYS A 804 27.39 16.39 -6.76
CA LYS A 804 27.41 14.93 -6.76
C LYS A 804 26.67 14.43 -8.01
N ALA A 805 27.28 13.48 -8.72
CA ALA A 805 26.69 12.75 -9.84
C ALA A 805 26.55 11.27 -9.48
N TYR A 806 25.45 10.66 -9.88
CA TYR A 806 25.03 9.32 -9.47
C TYR A 806 24.93 8.40 -10.69
N GLN A 807 25.46 7.18 -10.58
CA GLN A 807 25.32 6.12 -11.59
C GLN A 807 24.70 4.87 -10.99
N TYR A 808 24.00 4.11 -11.83
CA TYR A 808 23.27 2.92 -11.42
C TYR A 808 23.66 1.72 -12.28
N ASN A 809 23.53 0.51 -11.74
CA ASN A 809 23.76 -0.74 -12.46
C ASN A 809 22.49 -1.25 -13.17
N LYS A 810 22.57 -2.43 -13.81
CA LYS A 810 21.45 -3.07 -14.53
C LYS A 810 20.25 -3.47 -13.65
N TYR A 811 20.40 -3.49 -12.32
CA TYR A 811 19.35 -3.80 -11.34
C TYR A 811 18.83 -2.56 -10.60
N LYS A 812 19.05 -1.37 -11.16
CA LYS A 812 18.61 -0.08 -10.58
C LYS A 812 19.30 0.29 -9.26
N GLN A 813 20.42 -0.35 -8.91
CA GLN A 813 21.17 -0.07 -7.67
C GLN A 813 22.28 0.97 -7.90
N LEU A 814 22.51 1.83 -6.90
CA LEU A 814 23.54 2.88 -6.96
C LEU A 814 24.95 2.28 -7.04
N SER A 815 25.66 2.48 -8.16
CA SER A 815 27.00 1.95 -8.41
C SER A 815 28.11 2.97 -8.19
N GLN A 816 27.82 4.27 -8.32
CA GLN A 816 28.84 5.31 -8.19
C GLN A 816 28.26 6.65 -7.72
N ILE A 817 29.00 7.36 -6.87
CA ILE A 817 28.80 8.78 -6.53
C ILE A 817 30.11 9.51 -6.80
N ALA A 818 30.14 10.41 -7.78
CA ALA A 818 31.30 11.24 -8.10
C ALA A 818 31.02 12.70 -7.76
N GLY A 819 31.99 13.45 -7.26
CA GLY A 819 31.76 14.83 -6.84
C GLY A 819 33.01 15.58 -6.40
N ARG A 820 32.80 16.71 -5.72
CA ARG A 820 33.85 17.47 -5.03
C ARG A 820 33.42 17.84 -3.61
N ASN A 821 34.35 17.86 -2.68
CA ASN A 821 34.10 18.32 -1.31
C ASN A 821 34.28 19.85 -1.17
N SER A 822 34.06 20.37 0.04
CA SER A 822 34.20 21.80 0.36
C SER A 822 35.60 22.38 0.11
N ASP A 823 36.62 21.52 0.09
CA ASP A 823 38.03 21.90 -0.14
C ASP A 823 38.41 21.82 -1.63
N GLY A 824 37.45 21.57 -2.52
CA GLY A 824 37.64 21.46 -3.96
C GLY A 824 38.28 20.14 -4.45
N LYS A 825 38.53 19.19 -3.54
CA LYS A 825 39.09 17.86 -3.88
C LYS A 825 38.01 16.97 -4.51
N SER A 826 38.38 16.21 -5.54
CA SER A 826 37.51 15.19 -6.11
C SER A 826 37.19 14.11 -5.08
N THR A 827 35.94 13.72 -5.01
CA THR A 827 35.45 12.59 -4.20
C THR A 827 34.79 11.58 -5.11
N LEU A 828 35.07 10.30 -4.90
CA LEU A 828 34.46 9.20 -5.65
C LEU A 828 34.11 8.09 -4.67
N THR A 829 32.85 7.66 -4.67
CA THR A 829 32.40 6.46 -3.97
C THR A 829 31.92 5.45 -5.00
N GLU A 830 32.48 4.26 -5.01
CA GLU A 830 32.13 3.17 -5.95
C GLU A 830 31.58 1.98 -5.16
N TYR A 831 30.46 1.43 -5.62
CA TYR A 831 29.83 0.24 -5.09
C TYR A 831 29.84 -0.87 -6.15
N VAL A 832 30.37 -2.02 -5.77
CA VAL A 832 30.27 -3.26 -6.56
C VAL A 832 29.40 -4.23 -5.78
N TYR A 833 28.28 -4.64 -6.38
CA TYR A 833 27.35 -5.58 -5.76
C TYR A 833 27.74 -7.01 -6.13
N ALA A 834 27.59 -7.95 -5.19
CA ALA A 834 27.98 -9.33 -5.38
C ALA A 834 27.31 -9.95 -6.61
N ALA A 835 26.00 -9.74 -6.80
CA ALA A 835 25.25 -10.24 -7.96
C ALA A 835 25.71 -9.71 -9.33
N THR A 836 26.57 -8.68 -9.37
CA THR A 836 27.17 -8.19 -10.63
C THR A 836 28.48 -8.91 -11.00
N LEU A 837 28.98 -9.78 -10.12
CA LEU A 837 30.27 -10.46 -10.27
C LEU A 837 30.07 -11.94 -10.65
N PRO A 838 30.83 -12.49 -11.62
CA PRO A 838 30.69 -13.88 -12.06
C PRO A 838 30.85 -14.92 -10.96
N GLU A 839 31.72 -14.70 -9.97
CA GLU A 839 31.95 -15.61 -8.84
C GLU A 839 30.74 -15.77 -7.91
N TYR A 840 29.80 -14.82 -7.94
CA TYR A 840 28.57 -14.85 -7.14
C TYR A 840 27.32 -15.00 -8.02
N LYS A 841 27.43 -15.63 -9.19
CA LYS A 841 26.28 -15.88 -10.08
C LYS A 841 25.11 -16.59 -9.36
N TRP A 842 25.41 -17.45 -8.38
CA TRP A 842 24.40 -18.10 -7.56
C TRP A 842 23.52 -17.12 -6.76
N MET A 843 24.06 -15.94 -6.39
CA MET A 843 23.29 -14.87 -5.75
C MET A 843 22.36 -14.19 -6.74
N GLU A 844 22.83 -13.89 -7.96
CA GLU A 844 21.99 -13.36 -9.05
C GLU A 844 20.83 -14.31 -9.36
N GLU A 845 21.11 -15.61 -9.52
CA GLU A 845 20.10 -16.65 -9.80
C GLU A 845 19.06 -16.75 -8.66
N ALA A 846 19.49 -16.54 -7.40
CA ALA A 846 18.63 -16.48 -6.22
C ALA A 846 17.95 -15.12 -5.97
N HIS A 847 18.18 -14.12 -6.83
CA HIS A 847 17.70 -12.73 -6.68
C HIS A 847 18.21 -12.01 -5.42
N ILE A 848 19.39 -12.39 -4.93
CA ILE A 848 20.10 -11.76 -3.81
C ILE A 848 21.02 -10.66 -4.38
N LEU A 849 20.43 -9.52 -4.71
CA LEU A 849 21.09 -8.44 -5.46
C LEU A 849 21.79 -7.40 -4.59
N SER A 850 21.29 -7.15 -3.37
CA SER A 850 21.72 -6.05 -2.49
C SER A 850 23.08 -6.20 -1.79
N PRO A 851 23.64 -7.41 -1.56
CA PRO A 851 24.94 -7.52 -0.90
C PRO A 851 26.05 -6.79 -1.67
N VAL A 852 26.72 -5.85 -0.99
CA VAL A 852 27.87 -5.12 -1.53
C VAL A 852 29.12 -5.98 -1.38
N SER A 853 29.82 -6.24 -2.48
CA SER A 853 31.11 -6.96 -2.48
C SER A 853 32.30 -6.01 -2.36
N SER A 854 32.20 -4.76 -2.83
CA SER A 854 33.18 -3.74 -2.43
C SER A 854 32.60 -2.34 -2.40
N LYS A 855 33.07 -1.54 -1.44
CA LYS A 855 32.81 -0.10 -1.33
C LYS A 855 34.16 0.62 -1.36
N LYS A 856 34.40 1.46 -2.36
CA LYS A 856 35.64 2.24 -2.47
C LYS A 856 35.34 3.72 -2.35
N GLU A 857 35.91 4.37 -1.34
CA GLU A 857 35.84 5.81 -1.10
C GLU A 857 37.20 6.44 -1.40
N GLN A 858 37.25 7.31 -2.40
CA GLN A 858 38.46 8.00 -2.85
C GLN A 858 38.28 9.51 -2.68
N THR A 859 39.30 10.18 -2.13
CA THR A 859 39.35 11.64 -2.01
C THR A 859 40.72 12.13 -2.50
N GLY A 860 40.74 12.86 -3.61
CA GLY A 860 41.99 13.20 -4.31
C GLY A 860 42.75 11.93 -4.76
N GLY A 861 44.01 11.81 -4.34
CA GLY A 861 44.87 10.67 -4.68
C GLY A 861 44.73 9.45 -3.76
N SER A 862 44.12 9.60 -2.59
CA SER A 862 43.99 8.52 -1.60
C SER A 862 42.63 7.84 -1.64
N TYR A 863 42.58 6.54 -1.35
CA TYR A 863 41.36 5.77 -1.23
C TYR A 863 41.37 4.79 -0.06
N LEU A 864 40.16 4.47 0.40
CA LEU A 864 39.85 3.35 1.27
C LEU A 864 38.85 2.46 0.55
N LYS A 865 39.20 1.19 0.35
CA LYS A 865 38.33 0.18 -0.26
C LYS A 865 38.05 -0.93 0.74
N GLU A 866 36.78 -1.09 1.10
CA GLU A 866 36.28 -2.25 1.84
C GLU A 866 35.89 -3.34 0.84
N VAL A 867 36.30 -4.58 1.10
CA VAL A 867 35.99 -5.75 0.28
C VAL A 867 35.34 -6.82 1.16
N TYR A 868 34.19 -7.29 0.70
CA TYR A 868 33.37 -8.32 1.32
C TYR A 868 33.30 -9.51 0.38
N GLN A 869 33.84 -10.65 0.83
CA GLN A 869 33.77 -11.91 0.10
C GLN A 869 32.65 -12.76 0.68
N TYR A 870 31.80 -13.32 -0.18
CA TYR A 870 30.63 -14.09 0.26
C TYR A 870 30.77 -15.58 -0.03
N MET A 871 30.08 -16.42 0.74
CA MET A 871 29.98 -17.86 0.50
C MET A 871 28.62 -18.40 0.96
N GLY A 872 28.30 -19.64 0.56
CA GLY A 872 27.12 -20.39 1.01
C GLY A 872 26.09 -20.66 -0.10
N PRO A 873 24.96 -21.29 0.25
CA PRO A 873 23.66 -21.00 -0.38
C PRO A 873 22.83 -19.98 0.44
N ILE A 874 23.10 -19.85 1.75
CA ILE A 874 22.70 -18.70 2.58
C ILE A 874 23.88 -17.73 2.59
N PRO A 875 23.71 -16.48 2.12
CA PRO A 875 24.81 -15.54 1.99
C PRO A 875 25.38 -15.13 3.35
N TYR A 876 26.66 -15.39 3.55
CA TYR A 876 27.42 -14.83 4.68
C TYR A 876 28.77 -14.29 4.21
N ILE A 877 29.34 -13.38 5.00
CA ILE A 877 30.64 -12.76 4.71
C ILE A 877 31.75 -13.72 5.16
N LYS A 878 32.39 -14.39 4.20
CA LYS A 878 33.55 -15.27 4.36
C LYS A 878 34.79 -14.52 4.80
N GLN A 879 35.01 -13.32 4.28
CA GLN A 879 36.19 -12.50 4.58
C GLN A 879 35.85 -11.01 4.44
N ILE A 880 36.37 -10.19 5.36
CA ILE A 880 36.42 -8.73 5.21
C ILE A 880 37.88 -8.28 5.14
N SER A 881 38.18 -7.41 4.19
CA SER A 881 39.47 -6.73 4.10
C SER A 881 39.30 -5.26 3.72
N THR A 882 40.18 -4.41 4.24
CA THR A 882 40.32 -3.02 3.79
C THR A 882 41.63 -2.85 3.04
N ASP A 883 41.57 -2.19 1.91
CA ASP A 883 42.71 -1.72 1.14
C ASP A 883 42.78 -0.20 1.26
N ARG A 884 43.85 0.30 1.87
CA ARG A 884 44.16 1.73 1.94
C ARG A 884 45.38 2.00 1.07
N ASP A 885 45.19 2.64 -0.08
CA ASP A 885 46.27 3.02 -0.98
C ASP A 885 47.22 1.84 -1.37
N GLY A 886 46.67 0.64 -1.57
CA GLY A 886 47.39 -0.58 -1.91
C GLY A 886 47.79 -1.43 -0.70
N TYR A 887 47.64 -0.91 0.52
CA TYR A 887 47.91 -1.65 1.76
C TYR A 887 46.66 -2.41 2.19
N VAL A 888 46.66 -3.72 1.92
CA VAL A 888 45.56 -4.62 2.26
C VAL A 888 45.71 -5.14 3.70
N HIS A 889 44.73 -4.83 4.53
CA HIS A 889 44.55 -5.38 5.87
C HIS A 889 43.33 -6.31 5.88
N LYS A 890 43.55 -7.58 6.26
CA LYS A 890 42.47 -8.56 6.43
C LYS A 890 41.97 -8.52 7.87
N HIS A 891 40.70 -8.20 8.06
CA HIS A 891 40.07 -8.14 9.39
C HIS A 891 39.83 -9.54 9.94
N TYR A 892 39.07 -10.35 9.19
CA TYR A 892 38.82 -11.73 9.58
C TYR A 892 38.54 -12.65 8.39
N THR A 893 38.72 -13.95 8.61
CA THR A 893 38.32 -15.03 7.70
C THR A 893 37.50 -16.09 8.43
N VAL A 894 36.31 -16.38 7.93
CA VAL A 894 35.38 -17.38 8.47
C VAL A 894 35.73 -18.77 7.93
N GLN A 895 35.94 -19.70 8.86
CA GLN A 895 36.26 -21.10 8.57
C GLN A 895 35.01 -21.99 8.63
N ALA A 896 34.08 -21.69 9.54
CA ALA A 896 32.82 -22.41 9.65
C ALA A 896 31.65 -21.50 10.06
N VAL A 897 30.44 -21.90 9.64
CA VAL A 897 29.18 -21.22 9.96
C VAL A 897 28.14 -22.20 10.50
N ASP A 898 27.14 -21.67 11.21
CA ASP A 898 25.97 -22.43 11.63
C ASP A 898 24.96 -22.65 10.49
N GLY A 899 23.77 -23.19 10.80
CA GLY A 899 22.69 -23.40 9.83
C GLY A 899 22.01 -22.12 9.33
N TYR A 900 22.27 -20.97 9.98
CA TYR A 900 21.68 -19.66 9.68
C TYR A 900 22.66 -18.72 8.97
N GLY A 901 23.88 -19.19 8.67
CA GLY A 901 24.94 -18.39 8.06
C GLY A 901 25.73 -17.53 9.05
N ASN A 902 25.56 -17.73 10.36
CA ASN A 902 26.36 -17.01 11.35
C ASN A 902 27.76 -17.65 11.47
N PRO A 903 28.84 -16.86 11.56
CA PRO A 903 30.17 -17.39 11.83
C PRO A 903 30.22 -18.10 13.18
N ILE A 904 30.70 -19.35 13.21
CA ILE A 904 30.96 -20.11 14.47
C ILE A 904 32.45 -20.31 14.72
N TYR A 905 33.27 -20.24 13.67
CA TYR A 905 34.71 -20.31 13.78
C TYR A 905 35.36 -19.41 12.74
N LEU A 906 36.19 -18.48 13.20
CA LEU A 906 36.87 -17.50 12.37
C LEU A 906 38.27 -17.20 12.90
N HIS A 907 39.12 -16.65 12.04
CA HIS A 907 40.40 -16.08 12.43
C HIS A 907 40.31 -14.57 12.25
N GLU A 908 40.41 -13.83 13.36
CA GLU A 908 40.62 -12.38 13.35
C GLU A 908 42.12 -12.15 13.37
N GLU A 909 42.65 -11.62 12.26
CA GLU A 909 44.08 -11.63 11.96
C GLU A 909 44.69 -13.05 12.04
N SER A 910 45.31 -13.40 13.17
CA SER A 910 45.88 -14.73 13.46
C SER A 910 45.29 -15.38 14.71
N THR A 911 44.31 -14.73 15.36
CA THR A 911 43.67 -15.20 16.58
C THR A 911 42.47 -16.08 16.23
N PRO A 912 42.47 -17.37 16.61
CA PRO A 912 41.30 -18.21 16.43
C PRO A 912 40.19 -17.77 17.41
N VAL A 913 39.00 -17.55 16.87
CA VAL A 913 37.81 -17.13 17.62
C VAL A 913 36.66 -18.10 17.32
N VAL A 914 36.09 -18.66 18.39
CA VAL A 914 34.87 -19.46 18.34
C VAL A 914 33.71 -18.61 18.83
N LEU A 915 32.63 -18.57 18.05
CA LEU A 915 31.40 -17.87 18.38
C LEU A 915 30.28 -18.89 18.58
N ILE A 916 29.66 -18.86 19.76
CA ILE A 916 28.53 -19.72 20.10
C ILE A 916 27.26 -18.89 20.03
N TRP A 917 26.39 -19.24 19.09
CA TRP A 917 25.08 -18.62 18.90
C TRP A 917 24.00 -19.42 19.61
N GLY A 918 22.87 -18.80 19.90
CA GLY A 918 21.68 -19.46 20.45
C GLY A 918 20.42 -18.72 20.04
N ALA A 919 19.28 -19.20 20.52
CA ALA A 919 17.96 -18.72 20.13
C ALA A 919 17.76 -18.78 18.60
N GLU A 920 18.01 -19.95 17.99
CA GLU A 920 17.90 -20.16 16.54
C GLU A 920 18.83 -19.23 15.74
N GLY A 921 20.07 -19.08 16.21
CA GLY A 921 21.10 -18.25 15.59
C GLY A 921 20.83 -16.75 15.65
N GLN A 922 20.01 -16.26 16.59
CA GLN A 922 19.61 -14.85 16.65
C GLN A 922 20.44 -14.02 17.64
N ARG A 923 21.09 -14.68 18.60
CA ARG A 923 21.89 -14.04 19.64
C ARG A 923 23.20 -14.76 19.85
N LEU A 924 24.28 -13.97 19.90
CA LEU A 924 25.59 -14.45 20.31
C LEU A 924 25.56 -14.69 21.82
N ILE A 925 25.81 -15.93 22.25
CA ILE A 925 25.79 -16.36 23.65
C ILE A 925 27.20 -16.33 24.23
N SER A 926 28.19 -16.71 23.44
CA SER A 926 29.59 -16.68 23.86
C SER A 926 30.52 -16.31 22.71
N ARG A 927 31.53 -15.51 23.01
CA ARG A 927 32.72 -15.33 22.16
C ARG A 927 33.92 -15.86 22.92
N ILE A 928 34.69 -16.74 22.28
CA ILE A 928 35.82 -17.44 22.89
C ILE A 928 37.05 -17.20 22.01
N GLU A 929 38.00 -16.42 22.50
CA GLU A 929 39.24 -16.11 21.80
C GLU A 929 40.37 -17.04 22.26
N ASN A 930 41.34 -17.30 21.37
CA ASN A 930 42.45 -18.25 21.57
C ASN A 930 42.00 -19.71 21.74
N ALA A 931 40.89 -20.11 21.13
CA ALA A 931 40.38 -21.48 21.17
C ALA A 931 40.12 -22.04 19.76
N THR A 932 40.43 -23.31 19.54
CA THR A 932 40.02 -24.03 18.33
C THR A 932 38.58 -24.54 18.46
N LEU A 933 37.91 -24.74 17.32
CA LEU A 933 36.54 -25.27 17.31
C LEU A 933 36.43 -26.62 18.03
N ASN A 934 37.34 -27.56 17.76
CA ASN A 934 37.35 -28.89 18.40
C ASN A 934 37.49 -28.80 19.92
N GLN A 935 38.37 -27.94 20.44
CA GLN A 935 38.53 -27.76 21.91
C GLN A 935 37.23 -27.30 22.57
N VAL A 936 36.49 -26.40 21.91
CA VAL A 936 35.21 -25.91 22.42
C VAL A 936 34.13 -26.99 22.33
N GLU A 937 34.05 -27.72 21.22
CA GLU A 937 33.07 -28.80 21.03
C GLU A 937 33.26 -29.97 22.01
N GLU A 938 34.51 -30.37 22.25
CA GLU A 938 34.84 -31.38 23.26
C GLU A 938 34.45 -30.92 24.69
N ALA A 939 34.74 -29.66 25.04
CA ALA A 939 34.39 -29.13 26.36
C ALA A 939 32.87 -28.98 26.54
N LEU A 940 32.17 -28.56 25.48
CA LEU A 940 30.72 -28.35 25.42
C LEU A 940 29.94 -29.67 25.37
N GLY A 941 30.53 -30.72 24.81
CA GLY A 941 29.90 -32.03 24.64
C GLY A 941 28.88 -32.09 23.50
N MET A 942 28.91 -31.13 22.58
CA MET A 942 28.09 -31.07 21.35
C MET A 942 28.72 -30.12 20.33
N ASN A 943 28.34 -30.24 19.05
CA ASN A 943 28.83 -29.34 18.01
C ASN A 943 28.33 -27.91 18.26
N VAL A 944 29.18 -26.91 18.03
CA VAL A 944 28.81 -25.48 18.20
C VAL A 944 27.69 -25.10 17.22
N LYS A 945 27.72 -25.68 16.01
CA LYS A 945 26.66 -25.49 15.01
C LYS A 945 25.29 -25.92 15.53
N ASP A 946 25.21 -27.03 16.26
CA ASP A 946 23.95 -27.56 16.79
C ASP A 946 23.45 -26.74 17.98
N PHE A 947 24.37 -26.13 18.75
CA PHE A 947 24.01 -25.23 19.85
C PHE A 947 23.28 -23.98 19.35
N SER A 948 23.50 -23.57 18.11
CA SER A 948 22.82 -22.40 17.50
C SER A 948 21.30 -22.52 17.48
N SER A 949 20.78 -23.75 17.40
CA SER A 949 19.34 -24.05 17.46
C SER A 949 18.80 -24.17 18.89
N SER A 950 19.66 -24.10 19.90
CA SER A 950 19.27 -24.24 21.30
C SER A 950 18.57 -22.99 21.83
N ASP A 951 17.65 -23.17 22.78
CA ASP A 951 17.09 -22.07 23.53
C ASP A 951 18.13 -21.42 24.47
N ILE A 952 17.80 -20.25 25.00
CA ILE A 952 18.61 -19.53 25.99
C ILE A 952 18.21 -19.88 27.43
N SER A 953 17.79 -21.13 27.66
CA SER A 953 17.43 -21.61 29.00
C SER A 953 18.60 -21.53 29.98
N ALA A 954 18.30 -21.44 31.28
CA ALA A 954 19.31 -21.48 32.33
C ALA A 954 20.21 -22.72 32.23
N THR A 955 19.65 -23.87 31.81
CA THR A 955 20.40 -25.11 31.58
C THR A 955 21.45 -24.97 30.48
N ASN A 956 21.09 -24.38 29.33
CA ASN A 956 22.03 -24.19 28.23
C ASN A 956 23.05 -23.09 28.53
N LEU A 957 22.66 -22.02 29.23
CA LEU A 957 23.61 -21.02 29.73
C LEU A 957 24.61 -21.60 30.74
N LEU A 958 24.18 -22.51 31.61
CA LEU A 958 25.08 -23.17 32.56
C LEU A 958 26.13 -24.04 31.85
N LYS A 959 25.79 -24.67 30.72
CA LYS A 959 26.77 -25.39 29.89
C LYS A 959 27.89 -24.44 29.42
N ILE A 960 27.53 -23.23 28.98
CA ILE A 960 28.49 -22.20 28.52
C ILE A 960 29.36 -21.70 29.68
N GLU A 961 28.76 -21.42 30.84
CA GLU A 961 29.53 -21.01 32.02
C GLU A 961 30.50 -22.11 32.48
N ASN A 962 30.09 -23.38 32.41
CA ASN A 962 30.92 -24.51 32.82
C ASN A 962 32.15 -24.73 31.94
N ILE A 963 32.06 -24.48 30.62
CA ILE A 963 33.22 -24.68 29.73
C ILE A 963 34.32 -23.65 29.93
N ARG A 964 33.99 -22.46 30.45
CA ARG A 964 34.98 -21.41 30.76
C ARG A 964 36.08 -21.90 31.71
N HIS A 965 35.75 -22.82 32.60
CA HIS A 965 36.68 -23.40 33.56
C HIS A 965 37.42 -24.65 33.04
N LYS A 966 37.05 -25.16 31.87
CA LYS A 966 37.65 -26.37 31.28
C LYS A 966 38.77 -26.08 30.27
N ILE A 967 38.82 -24.86 29.71
CA ILE A 967 39.77 -24.51 28.65
C ILE A 967 40.70 -23.39 29.12
N SER A 968 41.95 -23.74 29.44
CA SER A 968 42.98 -22.79 29.91
C SER A 968 43.52 -21.91 28.79
N GLY A 969 43.88 -20.65 29.09
CA GLY A 969 44.56 -19.74 28.14
C GLY A 969 43.63 -19.04 27.13
N THR A 970 42.32 -19.08 27.37
CA THR A 970 41.28 -18.53 26.49
C THR A 970 40.61 -17.31 27.11
N HIS A 971 40.06 -16.42 26.27
CA HIS A 971 39.28 -15.27 26.72
C HIS A 971 37.80 -15.48 26.42
N PHE A 972 37.00 -15.62 27.47
CA PHE A 972 35.57 -15.84 27.38
C PHE A 972 34.78 -14.54 27.58
N TYR A 973 33.92 -14.23 26.61
CA TYR A 973 32.83 -13.28 26.75
C TYR A 973 31.52 -14.07 26.75
N ILE A 974 30.65 -13.83 27.73
CA ILE A 974 29.34 -14.50 27.84
C ILE A 974 28.25 -13.45 27.88
N TYR A 975 27.23 -13.63 27.04
CA TYR A 975 26.09 -12.73 26.92
C TYR A 975 24.82 -13.47 27.36
N LYS A 976 24.08 -12.89 28.30
CA LYS A 976 22.79 -13.42 28.78
C LYS A 976 21.68 -12.52 28.29
N TYR A 977 20.57 -13.12 27.88
CA TYR A 977 19.42 -12.41 27.36
C TYR A 977 18.15 -12.77 28.13
N THR A 978 17.18 -11.87 28.10
CA THR A 978 15.79 -12.15 28.46
C THR A 978 15.17 -13.10 27.43
N ASN A 979 14.02 -13.69 27.76
CA ASN A 979 13.24 -14.49 26.81
C ASN A 979 12.83 -13.67 25.58
N GLU A 980 12.73 -12.35 25.73
CA GLU A 980 12.44 -11.37 24.69
C GLU A 980 13.73 -10.92 23.93
N LEU A 981 14.83 -11.67 24.07
CA LEU A 981 16.11 -11.48 23.39
C LEU A 981 16.79 -10.11 23.64
N ARG A 982 16.46 -9.44 24.75
CA ARG A 982 17.15 -8.23 25.25
C ARG A 982 18.35 -8.60 26.11
N LEU A 983 19.48 -7.93 25.95
CA LEU A 983 20.70 -8.21 26.69
C LEU A 983 20.51 -7.91 28.18
N VAL A 984 20.70 -8.90 29.04
CA VAL A 984 20.59 -8.78 30.52
C VAL A 984 21.95 -8.53 31.13
N SER A 985 22.96 -9.24 30.65
CA SER A 985 24.32 -9.10 31.16
C SER A 985 25.38 -9.52 30.16
N GLU A 986 26.54 -8.88 30.25
CA GLU A 986 27.77 -9.23 29.56
C GLU A 986 28.84 -9.55 30.60
N THR A 987 29.39 -10.76 30.58
CA THR A 987 30.54 -11.16 31.40
C THR A 987 31.80 -11.13 30.55
N LYS A 988 32.79 -10.34 30.96
CA LYS A 988 34.08 -10.18 30.28
C LYS A 988 35.11 -11.24 30.73
N PRO A 989 36.24 -11.40 30.01
CA PRO A 989 37.27 -12.40 30.35
C PRO A 989 37.84 -12.27 31.76
N ASN A 990 37.89 -11.04 32.29
CA ASN A 990 38.33 -10.75 33.66
C ASN A 990 37.30 -11.13 34.75
N GLY A 991 36.12 -11.65 34.36
CA GLY A 991 35.06 -12.05 35.29
C GLY A 991 34.10 -10.95 35.72
N ILE A 992 34.34 -9.70 35.29
CA ILE A 992 33.42 -8.60 35.56
C ILE A 992 32.17 -8.77 34.69
N THR A 993 31.00 -8.77 35.34
CA THR A 993 29.69 -8.80 34.67
C THR A 993 29.05 -7.42 34.72
N VAL A 994 28.76 -6.87 33.54
CA VAL A 994 27.95 -5.67 33.37
C VAL A 994 26.50 -6.09 33.16
N PHE A 995 25.59 -5.54 33.95
CA PHE A 995 24.14 -5.78 33.86
C PHE A 995 23.44 -4.60 33.20
N TYR A 996 22.35 -4.89 32.49
CA TYR A 996 21.54 -3.91 31.75
C TYR A 996 20.09 -3.96 32.23
N LYS A 997 19.49 -2.79 32.47
CA LYS A 997 18.07 -2.64 32.82
C LYS A 997 17.35 -1.77 31.82
N TYR A 998 16.08 -2.08 31.58
CA TYR A 998 15.25 -1.38 30.63
C TYR A 998 13.98 -0.87 31.30
N ASP A 999 13.42 0.22 30.78
CA ASP A 999 12.08 0.67 31.15
C ASP A 999 10.99 -0.19 30.49
N PHE A 1000 9.74 0.13 30.79
CA PHE A 1000 8.57 -0.55 30.22
C PHE A 1000 8.44 -0.37 28.70
N LEU A 1001 9.05 0.67 28.11
CA LEU A 1001 9.13 0.88 26.66
C LEU A 1001 10.28 0.09 26.01
N GLY A 1002 11.10 -0.62 26.81
CA GLY A 1002 12.23 -1.40 26.33
C GLY A 1002 13.48 -0.58 26.04
N ARG A 1003 13.58 0.65 26.55
CA ARG A 1003 14.76 1.51 26.42
C ARG A 1003 15.69 1.30 27.60
N LEU A 1004 17.00 1.34 27.37
CA LEU A 1004 18.01 1.07 28.41
C LEU A 1004 17.98 2.18 29.45
N THR A 1005 17.69 1.89 30.71
CA THR A 1005 17.66 2.89 31.80
C THR A 1005 18.95 2.92 32.59
N GLU A 1006 19.63 1.78 32.72
CA GLU A 1006 20.83 1.67 33.55
C GLU A 1006 21.74 0.57 33.01
N ASN A 1007 23.04 0.77 33.16
CA ASN A 1007 23.99 -0.34 33.23
C ASN A 1007 24.86 -0.24 34.49
N TYR A 1008 25.20 -1.38 35.07
CA TYR A 1008 25.84 -1.44 36.39
C TYR A 1008 26.68 -2.70 36.55
N ILE A 1009 27.58 -2.68 37.53
CA ILE A 1009 28.31 -3.87 38.01
C ILE A 1009 27.95 -4.13 39.47
N MET A 1010 28.16 -5.36 39.93
CA MET A 1010 28.08 -5.72 41.34
C MET A 1010 29.50 -5.82 41.91
N GLU A 1011 29.84 -5.00 42.89
CA GLU A 1011 31.13 -5.04 43.59
C GLU A 1011 30.94 -5.63 44.99
N PHE A 1012 31.84 -6.53 45.39
CA PHE A 1012 31.85 -7.02 46.78
C PHE A 1012 32.59 -6.00 47.67
N LYS A 1013 31.86 -5.36 48.57
CA LYS A 1013 32.38 -4.38 49.55
C LYS A 1013 31.70 -4.60 50.90
N ASP A 1014 32.48 -4.46 51.97
CA ASP A 1014 31.99 -4.54 53.35
C ASP A 1014 31.18 -5.82 53.68
N GLY A 1015 31.52 -6.94 53.02
CA GLY A 1015 30.88 -8.24 53.24
C GLY A 1015 29.60 -8.49 52.42
N ASP A 1016 29.20 -7.58 51.53
CA ASP A 1016 28.02 -7.75 50.66
C ASP A 1016 28.26 -7.26 49.22
N TYR A 1017 27.42 -7.69 48.28
CA TYR A 1017 27.44 -7.24 46.90
C TYR A 1017 26.67 -5.94 46.73
N GLN A 1018 27.37 -4.85 46.46
CA GLN A 1018 26.78 -3.54 46.22
C GLN A 1018 26.69 -3.20 44.73
N LYS A 1019 25.54 -2.63 44.33
CA LYS A 1019 25.30 -2.14 42.97
C LYS A 1019 26.09 -0.87 42.70
N ARG A 1020 27.06 -0.92 41.80
CA ARG A 1020 27.75 0.27 41.26
C ARG A 1020 27.23 0.58 39.86
N ILE A 1021 26.51 1.67 39.74
CA ILE A 1021 26.00 2.18 38.46
C ILE A 1021 27.18 2.68 37.62
N LEU A 1022 27.24 2.25 36.36
CA LEU A 1022 28.18 2.76 35.37
C LEU A 1022 27.55 3.98 34.68
N ASN A 1023 26.39 3.79 34.06
CA ASN A 1023 25.59 4.85 33.45
C ASN A 1023 24.12 4.72 33.86
N ILE A 1024 23.46 5.87 34.03
CA ILE A 1024 22.00 6.01 34.02
C ILE A 1024 21.63 6.76 32.75
N TYR A 1025 20.62 6.26 32.07
CA TYR A 1025 20.04 6.86 30.89
C TYR A 1025 18.66 7.36 31.27
N ASP A 1026 18.57 8.67 31.45
CA ASP A 1026 17.32 9.34 31.68
C ASP A 1026 16.82 9.94 30.36
N TYR A 1027 15.76 9.34 29.81
CA TYR A 1027 15.12 9.83 28.60
C TYR A 1027 14.20 10.99 28.96
N ASN A 1028 14.81 12.10 29.36
CA ASN A 1028 14.12 13.37 29.55
C ASN A 1028 13.59 13.81 28.18
N TYR A 1029 12.27 13.79 28.02
CA TYR A 1029 11.61 14.56 26.95
C TYR A 1029 11.75 16.04 27.31
N TYR A 1030 12.94 16.60 27.06
CA TYR A 1030 13.19 18.01 27.29
C TYR A 1030 12.31 18.81 26.33
N TYR A 1031 11.38 19.55 26.94
CA TYR A 1031 10.74 20.72 26.35
C TYR A 1031 11.81 21.63 25.77
N GLY A 1032 11.75 21.87 24.47
CA GLY A 1032 12.62 22.83 23.79
C GLY A 1032 12.27 24.25 24.20
N SER A 1033 12.73 24.68 25.37
CA SER A 1033 12.81 26.08 25.77
C SER A 1033 14.19 26.36 26.34
N LYS A 1034 15.11 26.76 25.46
CA LYS A 1034 16.20 27.75 25.63
C LYS A 1034 17.40 27.39 24.74
N ILE A 1035 17.59 28.17 23.69
CA ILE A 1035 18.93 28.57 23.25
C ILE A 1035 18.98 30.06 23.51
N GLU A 1036 19.48 30.43 24.69
CA GLU A 1036 20.08 31.75 24.88
C GLU A 1036 21.51 31.66 24.36
N SER A 1037 21.86 32.67 23.58
CA SER A 1037 23.17 32.98 23.00
C SER A 1037 24.38 32.60 23.85
N GLY A 1038 25.33 31.91 23.23
CA GLY A 1038 26.71 31.79 23.72
C GLY A 1038 27.57 31.01 22.71
N GLU A 1039 28.57 31.66 22.15
CA GLU A 1039 29.61 31.06 21.31
C GLU A 1039 30.20 29.81 21.98
N VAL A 1040 30.25 28.68 21.27
CA VAL A 1040 31.20 27.60 21.58
C VAL A 1040 31.79 27.05 20.30
N ALA A 1041 33.12 27.00 20.32
CA ALA A 1041 34.02 26.55 19.28
C ALA A 1041 33.78 25.09 18.86
N ILE A 1042 34.05 24.84 17.59
CA ILE A 1042 34.07 23.52 16.96
C ILE A 1042 35.34 22.79 17.45
N GLU A 1043 35.18 21.78 18.31
CA GLU A 1043 36.18 20.72 18.48
C GLU A 1043 35.72 19.44 17.78
N LYS A 1044 36.65 18.88 17.01
CA LYS A 1044 36.55 17.65 16.23
C LYS A 1044 36.61 16.42 17.14
N GLY A 1045 35.95 15.35 16.69
CA GLY A 1045 36.10 13.97 17.17
C GLY A 1045 34.73 13.38 17.49
N GLY A 1046 34.36 12.16 17.14
CA GLY A 1046 35.04 10.98 16.61
C GLY A 1046 34.01 9.86 16.70
N GLN A 1047 34.23 8.80 15.93
CA GLN A 1047 33.45 7.56 15.84
C GLN A 1047 32.62 7.16 17.08
N LEU A 1048 31.35 6.79 16.84
CA LEU A 1048 30.78 5.48 17.16
C LEU A 1048 29.53 5.23 16.31
#